data_AF-A0A7X6VNN0-F1
#
_entry.id   AF-A0A7X6VNN0-F1
#
_cell.length_a   1.000
_cell.length_b   1.000
_cell.length_c   1.000
_cell.angle_alpha   90.00
_cell.angle_beta   90.00
_cell.angle_gamma   90.00
#
_symmetry.space_group_name_H-M   'P 1'
#
loop_
_entity.id
_entity.type
_entity.pdbx_description
1 polymer ?
#
loop_
_entity_poly.entity_id
_entity_poly.type
_entity_poly.pdbx_seq_one_letter_code
_entity_poly.pdbx_strand_id
1 'polypeptide(L)'
;MSYFNKEITTIRDFSNQNQAFYIDHNKMLINEERSADDLKAFEVSLGGKSFLDIPYQQKLDKTIEDKDIFIDNLNMASIKDALELKVESLNYYSGNFEMFYLDHKQYFNNYTVLMSFVNESNYKKMIEFLNEKNLNFNQNSIIKNQINLILEENYLNYLDHESKNLVISESHLISSKVRPKIRYRSVLNQSIKIRHVDELKIGDYVVHYDYGIARYLGLKTMDITGQKRDYLHLLYAQDKAMYIPVDQIDLVLKYGSFDSKPPRLSNLNSNTWTKTKIDVKRKIKDLSDKLLNLYAERDIAEGYSYKDFPAMEEEFANDFNYEETLDQTKAILAVNEDLKSNKPMDRLVAGDVGFGKTEIALRAAFKTVLNGKQVAYLVPTTVLARQHYYTFKERFDKYGANVVLMSRFVSNREIADNLDKIKKGLVDVVVGTHRILSNDIVFKDLGLFIIDEEQRFGVEHKERIKEMKVSVDTLTLSATPIPRTLQMSLSGLKDLSMIDTPPLNRYPVQTYILARDMALIREAITRELARGGQVFYLYNRVGSIEGMVKRLGDLIPDARIAYAHGKMKRDELEEVIGSFIDHDYDVLVSTTIIETGIDIPNTNTLIIHEADRLGLSQLYQIRGRVGRSDKIAYAYLMYDPTKILKEDAQKRLSAIEQYTELGSGFKIAMQDLSIRGAGDLLGSEQSGFIDSVGMELYLKLLEETITGKETSPRVEGEIFTDQHIDPEYVNDETVRIEIHKEISKLNHLKDVEYLKDSLIDRFG
;
A
#
# COMPACT_ATOMS: atom_id res chain seq x y z
N MET A 1 11.56 -38.65 16.66
CA MET A 1 11.11 -38.97 15.29
C MET A 1 11.88 -38.08 14.35
N SER A 2 12.62 -38.65 13.39
CA SER A 2 13.61 -37.93 12.59
C SER A 2 12.91 -37.04 11.55
N TYR A 3 12.82 -35.74 11.85
CA TYR A 3 12.45 -34.73 10.86
C TYR A 3 13.44 -34.67 9.69
N PHE A 4 14.66 -35.20 9.88
CA PHE A 4 15.71 -35.24 8.87
C PHE A 4 15.86 -36.64 8.30
N ASN A 5 16.21 -36.71 7.01
CA ASN A 5 16.59 -37.94 6.34
C ASN A 5 17.78 -38.58 7.08
N LYS A 6 17.80 -39.92 7.15
CA LYS A 6 18.93 -40.65 7.73
C LYS A 6 20.19 -40.56 6.87
N GLU A 7 20.00 -40.36 5.57
CA GLU A 7 21.07 -40.20 4.58
C GLU A 7 21.19 -38.71 4.23
N ILE A 8 22.43 -38.24 4.14
CA ILE A 8 22.73 -36.90 3.66
C ILE A 8 22.56 -36.92 2.15
N THR A 9 21.53 -36.23 1.67
CA THR A 9 21.28 -36.04 0.24
C THR A 9 21.58 -34.59 -0.14
N THR A 10 22.30 -34.40 -1.23
CA THR A 10 22.56 -33.11 -1.85
C THR A 10 21.71 -32.96 -3.12
N ILE A 11 21.62 -31.74 -3.66
CA ILE A 11 20.92 -31.51 -4.92
C ILE A 11 21.51 -32.31 -6.10
N ARG A 12 22.77 -32.74 -5.98
CA ARG A 12 23.45 -33.58 -6.99
C ARG A 12 22.88 -34.98 -7.05
N ASP A 13 22.42 -35.53 -5.93
CA ASP A 13 21.85 -36.87 -5.88
C ASP A 13 20.53 -36.97 -6.67
N PHE A 14 19.94 -35.81 -7.00
CA PHE A 14 18.74 -35.67 -7.82
C PHE A 14 19.03 -35.27 -9.28
N SER A 15 20.30 -35.15 -9.67
CA SER A 15 20.74 -34.78 -11.02
C SER A 15 21.58 -35.87 -11.65
N ASN A 16 21.22 -36.30 -12.86
CA ASN A 16 22.04 -37.20 -13.68
C ASN A 16 23.28 -36.48 -14.27
N GLN A 17 23.31 -35.15 -14.20
CA GLN A 17 24.41 -34.33 -14.65
C GLN A 17 25.32 -33.98 -13.49
N ASN A 18 26.59 -34.27 -13.70
CA ASN A 18 27.60 -34.36 -12.68
C ASN A 18 28.37 -33.03 -12.48
N GLN A 19 28.12 -32.00 -13.29
CA GLN A 19 28.87 -30.75 -13.31
C GLN A 19 28.02 -29.61 -12.74
N ALA A 20 28.51 -28.93 -11.71
CA ALA A 20 27.87 -27.76 -11.14
C ALA A 20 28.57 -26.46 -11.55
N PHE A 21 27.80 -25.38 -11.67
CA PHE A 21 28.30 -24.03 -11.90
C PHE A 21 28.13 -23.21 -10.62
N TYR A 22 29.23 -22.76 -10.05
CA TYR A 22 29.24 -21.92 -8.84
C TYR A 22 29.48 -20.46 -9.24
N ILE A 23 28.52 -19.58 -8.98
CA ILE A 23 28.60 -18.15 -9.25
C ILE A 23 28.94 -17.41 -7.96
N ASP A 24 30.01 -16.63 -7.94
CA ASP A 24 30.56 -15.95 -6.75
C ASP A 24 30.83 -16.94 -5.58
N HIS A 25 31.54 -18.03 -5.87
CA HIS A 25 31.83 -19.10 -4.90
C HIS A 25 32.40 -18.59 -3.56
N ASN A 26 33.31 -17.62 -3.61
CA ASN A 26 33.89 -17.00 -2.41
C ASN A 26 32.82 -16.35 -1.52
N LYS A 27 31.82 -15.70 -2.11
CA LYS A 27 30.71 -15.11 -1.38
C LYS A 27 29.82 -16.18 -0.75
N MET A 28 29.66 -17.33 -1.40
CA MET A 28 28.95 -18.47 -0.84
C MET A 28 29.65 -19.00 0.43
N LEU A 29 30.97 -19.14 0.39
CA LEU A 29 31.77 -19.55 1.56
C LEU A 29 31.64 -18.56 2.73
N ILE A 30 31.76 -17.26 2.45
CA ILE A 30 31.59 -16.21 3.47
C ILE A 30 30.19 -16.26 4.10
N ASN A 31 29.15 -16.50 3.29
CA ASN A 31 27.78 -16.64 3.81
C ASN A 31 27.59 -17.89 4.67
N GLU A 32 28.24 -19.01 4.31
CA GLU A 32 28.21 -20.24 5.09
C GLU A 32 28.88 -20.04 6.46
N GLU A 33 30.07 -19.43 6.50
CA GLU A 33 30.78 -19.10 7.75
C GLU A 33 29.94 -18.17 8.64
N ARG A 34 29.39 -17.10 8.06
CA ARG A 34 28.53 -16.17 8.79
C ARG A 34 27.29 -16.84 9.37
N SER A 35 26.65 -17.74 8.61
CA SER A 35 25.49 -18.49 9.08
C SER A 35 25.85 -19.41 10.26
N ALA A 36 27.03 -20.03 10.22
CA ALA A 36 27.52 -20.85 11.31
C ALA A 36 27.79 -20.02 12.59
N ASP A 37 28.29 -18.80 12.44
CA ASP A 37 28.52 -17.90 13.57
C ASP A 37 27.22 -17.33 14.15
N ASP A 38 26.24 -17.00 13.30
CA ASP A 38 24.90 -16.59 13.74
C ASP A 38 24.21 -17.72 14.54
N LEU A 39 24.37 -18.97 14.13
CA LEU A 39 23.82 -20.13 14.85
C LEU A 39 24.51 -20.35 16.20
N LYS A 40 25.83 -20.19 16.29
CA LYS A 40 26.56 -20.22 17.58
C LYS A 40 26.06 -19.13 18.51
N ALA A 41 25.85 -17.91 17.99
CA ALA A 41 25.32 -16.80 18.79
C ALA A 41 23.90 -17.10 19.32
N PHE A 42 23.07 -17.74 18.49
CA PHE A 42 21.71 -18.17 18.86
C PHE A 42 21.70 -19.33 19.88
N GLU A 43 22.69 -20.22 19.84
CA GLU A 43 22.83 -21.28 20.84
C GLU A 43 23.13 -20.72 22.25
N VAL A 44 23.98 -19.70 22.33
CA VAL A 44 24.30 -19.01 23.59
C VAL A 44 23.04 -18.38 24.20
N SER A 45 22.15 -17.82 23.38
CA SER A 45 20.90 -17.21 23.86
C SER A 45 19.86 -18.23 24.34
N LEU A 46 19.94 -19.49 23.89
CA LEU A 46 19.04 -20.59 24.26
C LEU A 46 19.53 -21.47 25.42
N GLY A 47 20.63 -21.08 26.08
CA GLY A 47 21.15 -21.79 27.25
C GLY A 47 21.85 -23.11 26.94
N GLY A 48 22.51 -23.22 25.78
CA GLY A 48 23.42 -24.33 25.46
C GLY A 48 22.76 -25.60 24.93
N LYS A 49 21.56 -25.51 24.35
CA LYS A 49 21.00 -26.60 23.52
C LYS A 49 21.59 -26.49 22.12
N SER A 50 22.57 -27.34 21.81
CA SER A 50 23.26 -27.33 20.52
C SER A 50 22.34 -27.69 19.36
N PHE A 51 22.01 -26.68 18.56
CA PHE A 51 21.46 -26.86 17.21
C PHE A 51 22.56 -27.30 16.23
N LEU A 52 23.83 -27.06 16.56
CA LEU A 52 24.99 -27.45 15.75
C LEU A 52 25.16 -28.97 15.65
N ASP A 53 24.60 -29.71 16.61
CA ASP A 53 24.61 -31.18 16.61
C ASP A 53 23.58 -31.77 15.63
N ILE A 54 22.67 -30.95 15.08
CA ILE A 54 21.68 -31.37 14.11
C ILE A 54 22.33 -31.34 12.72
N PRO A 55 22.37 -32.46 11.98
CA PRO A 55 22.94 -32.52 10.64
C PRO A 55 21.97 -31.93 9.61
N TYR A 56 21.70 -30.62 9.70
CA TYR A 56 20.71 -29.95 8.86
C TYR A 56 21.28 -29.49 7.49
N GLN A 57 22.61 -29.38 7.36
CA GLN A 57 23.27 -29.01 6.10
C GLN A 57 24.64 -29.68 5.95
N GLN A 58 25.03 -29.95 4.71
CA GLN A 58 26.36 -30.40 4.32
C GLN A 58 27.22 -29.18 3.95
N LYS A 59 28.49 -29.14 4.37
CA LYS A 59 29.41 -28.05 4.02
C LYS A 59 29.59 -27.90 2.52
N LEU A 60 29.62 -26.66 2.03
CA LEU A 60 29.77 -26.35 0.60
C LEU A 60 31.03 -26.99 0.00
N ASP A 61 32.17 -26.90 0.68
CA ASP A 61 33.44 -27.50 0.23
C ASP A 61 33.35 -29.02 0.01
N LYS A 62 32.49 -29.71 0.76
CA LYS A 62 32.29 -31.16 0.61
C LYS A 62 31.36 -31.53 -0.55
N THR A 63 30.74 -30.54 -1.18
CA THR A 63 29.89 -30.73 -2.36
C THR A 63 30.64 -30.45 -3.66
N ILE A 64 31.86 -29.94 -3.61
CA ILE A 64 32.65 -29.56 -4.79
C ILE A 64 33.40 -30.78 -5.33
N GLU A 65 33.44 -30.91 -6.66
CA GLU A 65 34.19 -31.93 -7.41
C GLU A 65 35.06 -31.27 -8.50
N ASP A 66 36.11 -31.97 -8.94
CA ASP A 66 37.13 -31.44 -9.89
C ASP A 66 36.58 -30.96 -11.25
N LYS A 67 35.38 -31.41 -11.65
CA LYS A 67 34.72 -31.06 -12.92
C LYS A 67 33.91 -29.76 -12.84
N ASP A 68 33.72 -29.20 -11.65
CA ASP A 68 32.86 -28.03 -11.45
C ASP A 68 33.47 -26.76 -12.04
N ILE A 69 32.60 -25.83 -12.45
CA ILE A 69 33.00 -24.56 -13.04
C ILE A 69 32.69 -23.43 -12.06
N PHE A 70 33.70 -22.60 -11.81
CA PHE A 70 33.60 -21.43 -10.95
C PHE A 70 33.56 -20.17 -11.82
N ILE A 71 32.56 -19.33 -11.59
CA ILE A 71 32.40 -18.03 -12.24
C ILE A 71 32.47 -16.99 -11.13
N ASP A 72 33.45 -16.10 -11.19
CA ASP A 72 33.63 -15.03 -10.22
C ASP A 72 33.79 -13.69 -10.97
N ASN A 73 33.22 -12.63 -10.41
CA ASN A 73 33.29 -11.27 -10.96
C ASN A 73 34.43 -10.45 -10.37
N LEU A 74 35.19 -11.02 -9.43
CA LEU A 74 36.29 -10.32 -8.75
C LEU A 74 37.57 -10.41 -9.58
N ASN A 75 38.23 -9.26 -9.76
CA ASN A 75 39.63 -9.12 -10.22
C ASN A 75 40.61 -9.71 -9.17
N MET A 76 40.41 -10.96 -8.76
CA MET A 76 41.39 -11.70 -7.99
C MET A 76 42.44 -12.19 -8.97
N ALA A 77 43.43 -11.33 -9.21
CA ALA A 77 44.71 -11.77 -9.76
C ALA A 77 45.19 -12.99 -8.96
N SER A 78 45.49 -14.08 -9.67
CA SER A 78 46.19 -15.30 -9.20
C SER A 78 45.40 -16.58 -8.87
N ILE A 79 44.31 -16.90 -9.56
CA ILE A 79 43.89 -18.32 -9.68
C ILE A 79 44.71 -18.97 -10.82
N LYS A 80 45.55 -19.97 -10.50
CA LYS A 80 46.47 -20.62 -11.46
C LYS A 80 45.77 -21.31 -12.64
N ASP A 81 44.51 -21.69 -12.47
CA ASP A 81 43.71 -22.47 -13.44
C ASP A 81 42.40 -21.73 -13.83
N ALA A 82 42.43 -20.40 -13.96
CA ALA A 82 41.28 -19.61 -14.39
C ALA A 82 41.43 -19.06 -15.81
N LEU A 83 40.33 -19.04 -16.57
CA LEU A 83 40.22 -18.36 -17.86
C LEU A 83 39.60 -16.98 -17.64
N GLU A 84 40.39 -15.92 -17.84
CA GLU A 84 39.89 -14.55 -17.80
C GLU A 84 39.20 -14.20 -19.14
N LEU A 85 37.90 -13.91 -19.10
CA LEU A 85 37.12 -13.63 -20.32
C LEU A 85 37.34 -12.21 -20.87
N LYS A 86 38.02 -11.31 -20.14
CA LYS A 86 38.24 -9.89 -20.51
C LYS A 86 36.99 -9.17 -21.04
N VAL A 87 35.83 -9.58 -20.54
CA VAL A 87 34.54 -8.96 -20.80
C VAL A 87 34.18 -8.08 -19.62
N GLU A 88 33.86 -6.83 -19.89
CA GLU A 88 33.44 -5.86 -18.88
C GLU A 88 31.93 -5.55 -19.02
N SER A 89 31.28 -5.31 -17.89
CA SER A 89 29.93 -4.75 -17.87
C SER A 89 29.97 -3.27 -18.25
N LEU A 90 28.95 -2.81 -18.97
CA LEU A 90 28.86 -1.40 -19.38
C LEU A 90 28.29 -0.51 -18.28
N ASN A 91 28.77 0.74 -18.25
CA ASN A 91 28.11 1.80 -17.50
C ASN A 91 26.83 2.26 -18.22
N TYR A 92 25.89 2.79 -17.45
CA TYR A 92 24.67 3.40 -17.99
C TYR A 92 24.97 4.81 -18.51
N TYR A 93 24.44 5.13 -19.69
CA TYR A 93 24.50 6.48 -20.26
C TYR A 93 23.29 7.34 -19.87
N SER A 94 22.20 6.73 -19.37
CA SER A 94 21.03 7.41 -18.78
C SER A 94 20.46 8.55 -19.63
N GLY A 95 20.35 8.33 -20.94
CA GLY A 95 19.80 9.30 -21.89
C GLY A 95 20.79 10.37 -22.35
N ASN A 96 22.03 10.35 -21.84
CA ASN A 96 23.09 11.26 -22.25
C ASN A 96 23.86 10.70 -23.46
N PHE A 97 23.30 10.87 -24.65
CA PHE A 97 23.94 10.43 -25.89
C PHE A 97 25.27 11.14 -26.19
N GLU A 98 25.48 12.36 -25.66
CA GLU A 98 26.76 13.06 -25.76
C GLU A 98 27.88 12.34 -25.03
N MET A 99 27.60 11.76 -23.85
CA MET A 99 28.58 10.96 -23.13
C MET A 99 28.99 9.73 -23.94
N PHE A 100 28.01 9.04 -24.56
CA PHE A 100 28.30 7.94 -25.47
C PHE A 100 29.17 8.39 -26.65
N TYR A 101 28.88 9.55 -27.24
CA TYR A 101 29.68 10.09 -28.35
C TYR A 101 31.14 10.33 -27.96
N LEU A 102 31.37 10.89 -26.78
CA LEU A 102 32.72 11.11 -26.24
C LEU A 102 33.45 9.78 -26.02
N ASP A 103 32.80 8.82 -25.39
CA ASP A 103 33.38 7.49 -25.13
C ASP A 103 33.64 6.72 -26.42
N HIS A 104 32.76 6.84 -27.41
CA HIS A 104 32.96 6.23 -28.73
C HIS A 104 34.21 6.79 -29.42
N LYS A 105 34.39 8.12 -29.41
CA LYS A 105 35.59 8.76 -29.98
C LYS A 105 36.87 8.38 -29.25
N GLN A 106 36.81 8.28 -27.93
CA GLN A 106 37.99 8.07 -27.10
C GLN A 106 38.42 6.60 -27.03
N TYR A 107 37.45 5.68 -26.94
CA TYR A 107 37.71 4.28 -26.61
C TYR A 107 37.19 3.29 -27.67
N PHE A 108 36.04 3.58 -28.31
CA PHE A 108 35.33 2.59 -29.14
C PHE A 108 35.42 2.83 -30.66
N ASN A 109 36.28 3.73 -31.12
CA ASN A 109 36.39 4.08 -32.55
C ASN A 109 36.80 2.89 -33.45
N ASN A 110 37.49 1.89 -32.87
CA ASN A 110 37.90 0.66 -33.57
C ASN A 110 37.07 -0.57 -33.15
N TYR A 111 35.94 -0.37 -32.47
CA TYR A 111 35.07 -1.44 -32.01
C TYR A 111 33.90 -1.64 -32.98
N THR A 112 33.41 -2.86 -33.06
CA THR A 112 32.09 -3.11 -33.66
C THR A 112 31.05 -2.83 -32.59
N VAL A 113 30.27 -1.77 -32.78
CA VAL A 113 29.24 -1.35 -31.82
C VAL A 113 27.89 -1.84 -32.33
N LEU A 114 27.16 -2.58 -31.50
CA LEU A 114 25.80 -3.04 -31.78
C LEU A 114 24.85 -2.40 -30.76
N MET A 115 23.92 -1.57 -31.25
CA MET A 115 22.89 -0.94 -30.43
C MET A 115 21.52 -1.53 -30.77
N SER A 116 20.85 -2.10 -29.76
CA SER A 116 19.53 -2.69 -29.93
C SER A 116 18.43 -1.85 -29.31
N PHE A 117 17.36 -1.60 -30.06
CA PHE A 117 16.20 -0.82 -29.64
C PHE A 117 14.91 -1.64 -29.71
N VAL A 118 14.05 -1.44 -28.74
CA VAL A 118 12.69 -1.99 -28.65
C VAL A 118 11.67 -0.92 -29.05
N ASN A 119 11.87 0.33 -28.66
CA ASN A 119 10.97 1.44 -28.98
C ASN A 119 11.38 2.13 -30.29
N GLU A 120 10.46 2.15 -31.26
CA GLU A 120 10.66 2.77 -32.57
C GLU A 120 10.93 4.29 -32.47
N SER A 121 10.36 4.98 -31.48
CA SER A 121 10.61 6.40 -31.22
C SER A 121 12.07 6.64 -30.82
N ASN A 122 12.59 5.81 -29.93
CA ASN A 122 13.96 5.92 -29.43
C ASN A 122 14.99 5.51 -30.49
N TYR A 123 14.65 4.51 -31.30
CA TYR A 123 15.42 4.14 -32.49
C TYR A 123 15.56 5.33 -33.45
N LYS A 124 14.47 6.04 -33.76
CA LYS A 124 14.50 7.25 -34.61
C LYS A 124 15.33 8.38 -34.00
N LYS A 125 15.18 8.64 -32.69
CA LYS A 125 15.99 9.65 -31.97
C LYS A 125 17.48 9.36 -32.06
N MET A 126 17.90 8.09 -31.92
CA MET A 126 19.32 7.73 -32.06
C MET A 126 19.83 7.95 -33.48
N ILE A 127 19.02 7.66 -34.51
CA ILE A 127 19.38 7.93 -35.91
C ILE A 127 19.59 9.43 -36.14
N GLU A 128 18.67 10.27 -35.65
CA GLU A 128 18.80 11.72 -35.74
C GLU A 128 20.08 12.22 -35.06
N PHE A 129 20.36 11.72 -33.84
CA PHE A 129 21.57 12.06 -33.10
C PHE A 129 22.86 11.66 -33.82
N LEU A 130 22.95 10.42 -34.34
CA LEU A 130 24.14 9.95 -35.05
C LEU A 130 24.37 10.72 -36.35
N ASN A 131 23.30 11.10 -37.06
CA ASN A 131 23.37 11.97 -38.23
C ASN A 131 23.86 13.38 -37.86
N GLU A 132 23.34 13.98 -36.79
CA GLU A 132 23.78 15.30 -36.29
C GLU A 132 25.29 15.30 -35.98
N LYS A 133 25.79 14.22 -35.39
CA LYS A 133 27.21 14.05 -35.04
C LYS A 133 28.10 13.56 -36.17
N ASN A 134 27.57 13.35 -37.38
CA ASN A 134 28.28 12.82 -38.55
C ASN A 134 29.00 11.48 -38.28
N LEU A 135 28.36 10.56 -37.55
CA LEU A 135 28.88 9.22 -37.33
C LEU A 135 28.35 8.23 -38.37
N ASN A 136 29.23 7.35 -38.85
CA ASN A 136 28.82 6.28 -39.77
C ASN A 136 28.12 5.17 -38.98
N PHE A 137 26.89 4.83 -39.39
CA PHE A 137 26.14 3.71 -38.84
C PHE A 137 25.44 2.90 -39.92
N ASN A 138 25.07 1.66 -39.60
CA ASN A 138 24.31 0.76 -40.48
C ASN A 138 23.02 0.29 -39.80
N GLN A 139 21.96 0.02 -40.57
CA GLN A 139 20.61 -0.23 -40.05
C GLN A 139 20.03 -1.62 -40.36
N ASN A 140 20.75 -2.51 -41.06
CA ASN A 140 20.19 -3.80 -41.51
C ASN A 140 21.17 -4.99 -41.52
N SER A 141 22.45 -4.76 -41.21
CA SER A 141 23.46 -5.81 -41.17
C SER A 141 24.58 -5.41 -40.21
N ILE A 142 25.34 -6.37 -39.72
CA ILE A 142 26.46 -6.08 -38.81
C ILE A 142 27.72 -5.88 -39.66
N ILE A 143 28.20 -4.64 -39.71
CA ILE A 143 29.48 -4.27 -40.34
C ILE A 143 30.53 -4.13 -39.23
N LYS A 144 31.68 -4.78 -39.42
CA LYS A 144 32.81 -4.70 -38.48
C LYS A 144 33.34 -3.28 -38.37
N ASN A 145 33.72 -2.89 -37.15
CA ASN A 145 34.30 -1.58 -36.81
C ASN A 145 33.37 -0.39 -37.14
N GLN A 146 32.06 -0.59 -37.06
CA GLN A 146 31.06 0.45 -37.25
C GLN A 146 29.98 0.38 -36.16
N ILE A 147 29.17 1.42 -36.08
CA ILE A 147 27.95 1.43 -35.27
C ILE A 147 26.84 0.75 -36.07
N ASN A 148 26.19 -0.23 -35.47
CA ASN A 148 25.11 -1.00 -36.07
C ASN A 148 23.88 -0.85 -35.19
N LEU A 149 22.77 -0.41 -35.78
CA LEU A 149 21.48 -0.24 -35.10
C LEU A 149 20.57 -1.40 -35.50
N ILE A 150 19.93 -2.04 -34.51
CA ILE A 150 18.92 -3.07 -34.74
C ILE A 150 17.65 -2.75 -33.95
N LEU A 151 16.48 -3.04 -34.54
CA LEU A 151 15.18 -2.89 -33.90
C LEU A 151 14.69 -4.27 -33.43
N GLU A 152 15.45 -4.87 -32.53
CA GLU A 152 15.14 -6.16 -31.93
C GLU A 152 15.47 -6.12 -30.43
N GLU A 153 14.77 -6.93 -29.65
CA GLU A 153 15.01 -7.02 -28.22
C GLU A 153 16.31 -7.80 -27.95
N ASN A 154 17.26 -7.16 -27.28
CA ASN A 154 18.49 -7.79 -26.80
C ASN A 154 18.73 -7.42 -25.34
N TYR A 155 19.03 -8.44 -24.53
CA TYR A 155 19.18 -8.32 -23.09
C TYR A 155 20.65 -8.25 -22.64
N LEU A 156 21.60 -8.45 -23.55
CA LEU A 156 23.02 -8.48 -23.25
C LEU A 156 23.64 -7.08 -23.41
N ASN A 157 24.41 -6.66 -22.40
CA ASN A 157 25.16 -5.41 -22.40
C ASN A 157 26.59 -5.73 -21.96
N TYR A 158 27.55 -5.65 -22.87
CA TYR A 158 28.93 -6.00 -22.55
C TYR A 158 29.94 -5.32 -23.47
N LEU A 159 31.16 -5.19 -22.95
CA LEU A 159 32.35 -4.76 -23.67
C LEU A 159 33.33 -5.92 -23.70
N ASP A 160 33.63 -6.42 -24.89
CA ASP A 160 34.67 -7.44 -25.09
C ASP A 160 35.93 -6.78 -25.65
N HIS A 161 36.98 -6.74 -24.84
CA HIS A 161 38.25 -6.13 -25.21
C HIS A 161 39.09 -6.98 -26.18
N GLU A 162 38.90 -8.30 -26.21
CA GLU A 162 39.64 -9.19 -27.12
C GLU A 162 39.08 -9.15 -28.53
N SER A 163 37.75 -9.31 -28.66
CA SER A 163 37.08 -9.29 -29.96
C SER A 163 36.75 -7.88 -30.45
N LYS A 164 36.96 -6.85 -29.61
CA LYS A 164 36.63 -5.44 -29.85
C LYS A 164 35.17 -5.24 -30.23
N ASN A 165 34.28 -5.86 -29.45
CA ASN A 165 32.85 -5.78 -29.65
C ASN A 165 32.20 -5.05 -28.48
N LEU A 166 31.32 -4.10 -28.79
CA LEU A 166 30.50 -3.38 -27.82
C LEU A 166 29.04 -3.69 -28.14
N VAL A 167 28.34 -4.35 -27.23
CA VAL A 167 26.90 -4.61 -27.38
C VAL A 167 26.16 -3.84 -26.30
N ILE A 168 25.25 -2.96 -26.73
CA ILE A 168 24.50 -2.09 -25.84
C ILE A 168 23.02 -2.08 -26.21
N SER A 169 22.17 -2.21 -25.21
CA SER A 169 20.71 -2.15 -25.36
C SER A 169 20.16 -0.76 -25.05
N GLU A 170 18.95 -0.49 -25.53
CA GLU A 170 18.18 0.72 -25.22
C GLU A 170 18.13 1.02 -23.71
N SER A 171 18.06 -0.03 -22.88
CA SER A 171 18.03 0.09 -21.41
C SER A 171 19.28 0.77 -20.83
N HIS A 172 20.46 0.55 -21.43
CA HIS A 172 21.73 1.15 -21.02
C HIS A 172 21.97 2.51 -21.66
N LEU A 173 21.42 2.76 -22.84
CA LEU A 173 21.53 4.05 -23.54
C LEU A 173 20.61 5.12 -22.94
N ILE A 174 19.36 4.77 -22.64
CA ILE A 174 18.29 5.75 -22.34
C ILE A 174 17.91 5.74 -20.87
N SER A 175 17.89 4.57 -20.22
CA SER A 175 17.29 4.49 -18.89
C SER A 175 18.28 4.85 -17.78
N SER A 176 17.83 5.72 -16.88
CA SER A 176 18.31 5.79 -15.50
C SER A 176 17.70 4.62 -14.71
N LYS A 177 18.45 3.54 -14.52
CA LYS A 177 18.06 2.35 -13.72
C LYS A 177 16.60 1.89 -13.93
N VAL A 178 16.26 1.46 -15.14
CA VAL A 178 15.14 0.52 -15.29
C VAL A 178 15.69 -0.87 -14.98
N ARG A 179 15.46 -1.35 -13.76
CA ARG A 179 15.56 -2.78 -13.46
C ARG A 179 14.68 -3.52 -14.48
N PRO A 180 15.13 -4.66 -15.03
CA PRO A 180 14.31 -5.41 -15.99
C PRO A 180 12.92 -5.64 -15.40
N LYS A 181 11.88 -5.55 -16.25
CA LYS A 181 10.50 -5.92 -15.88
C LYS A 181 10.52 -7.39 -15.42
N ILE A 182 10.65 -7.60 -14.12
CA ILE A 182 10.33 -8.88 -13.52
C ILE A 182 8.83 -9.00 -13.68
N ARG A 183 8.39 -9.74 -14.71
CA ARG A 183 7.05 -10.32 -14.72
C ARG A 183 6.98 -11.29 -13.55
N TYR A 184 6.69 -10.75 -12.38
CA TYR A 184 6.32 -11.56 -11.24
C TYR A 184 4.95 -12.16 -11.56
N ARG A 185 4.95 -13.40 -12.09
CA ARG A 185 3.83 -14.30 -11.82
C ARG A 185 3.93 -14.59 -10.33
N SER A 186 3.12 -13.89 -9.55
CA SER A 186 2.95 -14.24 -8.15
C SER A 186 2.47 -15.69 -8.08
N VAL A 187 3.38 -16.59 -7.75
CA VAL A 187 3.02 -17.93 -7.27
C VAL A 187 2.22 -17.79 -5.95
N LEU A 188 2.23 -16.61 -5.32
CA LEU A 188 1.36 -16.24 -4.20
C LEU A 188 -0.08 -15.87 -4.59
N ASN A 189 -0.42 -15.64 -5.88
CA ASN A 189 -1.84 -15.51 -6.27
C ASN A 189 -2.57 -16.86 -6.29
N GLN A 190 -1.85 -17.98 -6.17
CA GLN A 190 -2.44 -19.32 -6.06
C GLN A 190 -2.51 -19.85 -4.63
N SER A 191 -2.18 -19.03 -3.63
CA SER A 191 -2.57 -19.32 -2.25
C SER A 191 -3.34 -18.14 -1.70
N ILE A 192 -4.63 -18.08 -2.01
CA ILE A 192 -5.56 -17.26 -1.24
C ILE A 192 -5.47 -17.82 0.19
N LYS A 193 -4.80 -17.10 1.09
CA LYS A 193 -4.97 -17.34 2.52
C LYS A 193 -6.34 -16.80 2.89
N ILE A 194 -7.34 -17.62 2.60
CA ILE A 194 -8.71 -17.48 3.09
C ILE A 194 -8.63 -17.63 4.60
N ARG A 195 -8.50 -16.49 5.28
CA ARG A 195 -9.07 -16.29 6.61
C ARG A 195 -9.83 -14.98 6.54
N HIS A 196 -11.05 -15.05 6.03
CA HIS A 196 -11.93 -13.90 5.99
C HIS A 196 -12.34 -13.56 7.42
N VAL A 197 -12.23 -12.29 7.83
CA VAL A 197 -12.68 -11.83 9.16
C VAL A 197 -14.20 -11.97 9.34
N ASP A 198 -14.91 -12.24 8.24
CA ASP A 198 -16.33 -12.56 8.16
C ASP A 198 -16.65 -14.04 8.48
N GLU A 199 -15.63 -14.84 8.83
CA GLU A 199 -15.83 -16.21 9.30
C GLU A 199 -16.64 -16.22 10.60
N LEU A 200 -17.77 -16.93 10.56
CA LEU A 200 -18.66 -17.12 11.71
C LEU A 200 -18.13 -18.26 12.57
N LYS A 201 -17.77 -17.95 13.82
CA LYS A 201 -17.40 -18.98 14.81
C LYS A 201 -18.57 -19.30 15.70
N ILE A 202 -18.66 -20.56 16.14
CA ILE A 202 -19.66 -20.98 17.12
C ILE A 202 -19.56 -20.08 18.36
N GLY A 203 -20.65 -19.43 18.72
CA GLY A 203 -20.72 -18.46 19.81
C GLY A 203 -20.72 -16.99 19.37
N ASP A 204 -20.41 -16.69 18.11
CA ASP A 204 -20.48 -15.34 17.56
C ASP A 204 -21.92 -14.80 17.58
N TYR A 205 -22.06 -13.48 17.69
CA TYR A 205 -23.34 -12.82 17.53
C TYR A 205 -23.59 -12.51 16.05
N VAL A 206 -24.82 -12.71 15.60
CA VAL A 206 -25.27 -12.44 14.24
C VAL A 206 -26.57 -11.65 14.25
N VAL A 207 -26.85 -10.97 13.16
CA VAL A 207 -28.08 -10.21 12.95
C VAL A 207 -28.82 -10.84 11.78
N HIS A 208 -29.98 -11.42 12.06
CA HIS A 208 -30.90 -11.77 10.99
C HIS A 208 -31.70 -10.52 10.58
N TYR A 209 -31.76 -10.23 9.27
CA TYR A 209 -32.42 -9.05 8.73
C TYR A 209 -33.86 -8.86 9.28
N ASP A 210 -34.65 -9.93 9.34
CA ASP A 210 -36.04 -9.88 9.83
C ASP A 210 -36.27 -10.17 11.32
N TYR A 211 -35.39 -10.91 11.97
CA TYR A 211 -35.64 -11.47 13.30
C TYR A 211 -34.73 -10.88 14.39
N GLY A 212 -33.69 -10.15 14.00
CA GLY A 212 -32.80 -9.43 14.90
C GLY A 212 -31.58 -10.20 15.37
N ILE A 213 -31.03 -9.76 16.49
CA ILE A 213 -29.75 -10.23 17.02
C ILE A 213 -29.91 -11.62 17.64
N ALA A 214 -29.08 -12.57 17.21
CA ALA A 214 -29.01 -13.95 17.68
C ALA A 214 -27.56 -14.37 17.97
N ARG A 215 -27.38 -15.52 18.63
CA ARG A 215 -26.09 -16.20 18.79
C ARG A 215 -25.99 -17.37 17.81
N TYR A 216 -24.90 -17.45 17.06
CA TYR A 216 -24.64 -18.54 16.14
C TYR A 216 -24.18 -19.80 16.88
N LEU A 217 -24.75 -20.96 16.55
CA LEU A 217 -24.49 -22.26 17.19
C LEU A 217 -23.93 -23.32 16.24
N GLY A 218 -23.55 -22.95 15.01
CA GLY A 218 -23.00 -23.89 14.02
C GLY A 218 -23.96 -24.20 12.87
N LEU A 219 -23.49 -25.04 11.96
CA LEU A 219 -24.27 -25.55 10.83
C LEU A 219 -24.89 -26.91 11.20
N LYS A 220 -26.15 -27.14 10.82
CA LYS A 220 -26.86 -28.39 11.09
C LYS A 220 -27.55 -28.88 9.83
N THR A 221 -27.12 -30.04 9.36
CA THR A 221 -27.82 -30.77 8.30
C THR A 221 -29.04 -31.46 8.89
N MET A 222 -30.22 -31.21 8.34
CA MET A 222 -31.47 -31.82 8.77
C MET A 222 -32.13 -32.53 7.58
N ASP A 223 -32.71 -33.69 7.87
CA ASP A 223 -33.54 -34.43 6.92
C ASP A 223 -35.00 -34.08 7.19
N ILE A 224 -35.58 -33.27 6.30
CA ILE A 224 -36.99 -32.90 6.36
C ILE A 224 -37.61 -33.45 5.07
N THR A 225 -38.64 -34.28 5.21
CA THR A 225 -39.37 -34.90 4.08
C THR A 225 -38.52 -35.80 3.16
N GLY A 226 -37.40 -36.37 3.65
CA GLY A 226 -36.53 -37.27 2.88
C GLY A 226 -35.50 -36.52 2.02
N GLN A 227 -35.29 -35.24 2.28
CA GLN A 227 -34.31 -34.38 1.63
C GLN A 227 -33.36 -33.79 2.67
N LYS A 228 -32.06 -33.88 2.38
CA LYS A 228 -31.03 -33.32 3.25
C LYS A 228 -30.81 -31.86 2.89
N ARG A 229 -30.95 -30.98 3.88
CA ARG A 229 -30.68 -29.55 3.73
C ARG A 229 -29.85 -29.02 4.89
N ASP A 230 -28.91 -28.14 4.57
CA ASP A 230 -28.10 -27.45 5.56
C ASP A 230 -28.84 -26.23 6.11
N TYR A 231 -28.76 -26.05 7.44
CA TYR A 231 -29.33 -24.91 8.15
C TYR A 231 -28.32 -24.26 9.08
N LEU A 232 -28.33 -22.92 9.15
CA LEU A 232 -27.67 -22.17 10.20
C LEU A 232 -28.49 -22.25 11.48
N HIS A 233 -27.87 -22.69 12.57
CA HIS A 233 -28.52 -22.79 13.87
C HIS A 233 -28.30 -21.50 14.68
N LEU A 234 -29.37 -20.74 14.92
CA LEU A 234 -29.35 -19.45 15.62
C LEU A 234 -30.13 -19.51 16.93
N LEU A 235 -29.57 -18.96 18.00
CA LEU A 235 -30.19 -18.87 19.32
C LEU A 235 -30.60 -17.43 19.63
N TYR A 236 -31.89 -17.24 19.90
CA TYR A 236 -32.49 -15.96 20.28
C TYR A 236 -32.73 -15.89 21.80
N ALA A 237 -33.25 -14.75 22.27
CA ALA A 237 -33.59 -14.60 23.68
C ALA A 237 -34.61 -15.68 24.15
N GLN A 238 -34.57 -15.99 25.45
CA GLN A 238 -35.37 -17.07 26.06
C GLN A 238 -35.05 -18.47 25.52
N ASP A 239 -33.79 -18.70 25.10
CA ASP A 239 -33.29 -19.98 24.57
C ASP A 239 -34.10 -20.52 23.38
N LYS A 240 -34.69 -19.64 22.58
CA LYS A 240 -35.44 -20.02 21.37
C LYS A 240 -34.48 -20.23 20.20
N ALA A 241 -34.46 -21.43 19.65
CA ALA A 241 -33.68 -21.76 18.47
C ALA A 241 -34.47 -21.46 17.18
N MET A 242 -33.77 -21.01 16.15
CA MET A 242 -34.25 -20.83 14.79
C MET A 242 -33.25 -21.45 13.82
N TYR A 243 -33.76 -22.11 12.79
CA TYR A 243 -32.95 -22.76 11.77
C TYR A 243 -33.18 -22.02 10.46
N ILE A 244 -32.13 -21.35 9.98
CA ILE A 244 -32.20 -20.56 8.74
C ILE A 244 -31.64 -21.43 7.61
N PRO A 245 -32.43 -21.69 6.55
CA PRO A 245 -31.93 -22.37 5.37
C PRO A 245 -30.69 -21.66 4.81
N VAL A 246 -29.69 -22.41 4.37
CA VAL A 246 -28.42 -21.82 3.94
C VAL A 246 -28.53 -21.02 2.63
N ASP A 247 -29.53 -21.28 1.79
CA ASP A 247 -29.93 -20.41 0.67
C ASP A 247 -30.36 -18.99 1.10
N GLN A 248 -30.73 -18.81 2.37
CA GLN A 248 -31.07 -17.52 2.96
C GLN A 248 -29.93 -16.92 3.78
N ILE A 249 -28.69 -17.39 3.58
CA ILE A 249 -27.53 -16.92 4.34
C ILE A 249 -27.28 -15.41 4.19
N ASP A 250 -27.69 -14.80 3.07
CA ASP A 250 -27.57 -13.35 2.84
C ASP A 250 -28.45 -12.50 3.76
N LEU A 251 -29.42 -13.12 4.46
CA LEU A 251 -30.20 -12.48 5.52
C LEU A 251 -29.47 -12.47 6.86
N VAL A 252 -28.38 -13.23 7.01
CA VAL A 252 -27.62 -13.36 8.27
C VAL A 252 -26.30 -12.61 8.15
N LEU A 253 -26.22 -11.48 8.85
CA LEU A 253 -25.07 -10.60 8.90
C LEU A 253 -24.30 -10.81 10.21
N LYS A 254 -22.98 -10.61 10.21
CA LYS A 254 -22.20 -10.74 11.45
C LYS A 254 -22.44 -9.51 12.33
N TYR A 255 -22.67 -9.73 13.63
CA TYR A 255 -22.80 -8.61 14.56
C TYR A 255 -21.40 -8.16 15.00
N GLY A 256 -20.93 -7.05 14.45
CA GLY A 256 -19.74 -6.35 14.97
C GLY A 256 -20.08 -5.70 16.31
N SER A 257 -19.51 -6.21 17.41
CA SER A 257 -19.72 -5.64 18.75
C SER A 257 -18.76 -4.47 18.99
N PHE A 258 -19.34 -3.31 19.33
CA PHE A 258 -18.63 -2.04 19.57
C PHE A 258 -18.13 -1.86 21.02
N ASP A 259 -18.71 -2.63 21.93
CA ASP A 259 -18.35 -2.68 23.35
C ASP A 259 -18.05 -4.15 23.70
N SER A 260 -17.22 -4.38 24.72
CA SER A 260 -16.93 -5.74 25.24
C SER A 260 -18.13 -6.34 26.00
N LYS A 261 -19.29 -5.68 25.97
CA LYS A 261 -20.55 -6.18 26.52
C LYS A 261 -21.32 -6.98 25.46
N PRO A 262 -21.85 -8.16 25.84
CA PRO A 262 -22.68 -8.94 24.93
C PRO A 262 -23.97 -8.17 24.57
N PRO A 263 -24.38 -8.17 23.29
CA PRO A 263 -25.62 -7.51 22.87
C PRO A 263 -26.85 -8.20 23.46
N ARG A 264 -27.96 -7.47 23.55
CA ARG A 264 -29.24 -8.06 23.95
C ARG A 264 -29.80 -8.87 22.77
N LEU A 265 -29.97 -10.18 22.98
CA LEU A 265 -30.61 -11.04 22.00
C LEU A 265 -32.06 -10.61 21.75
N SER A 266 -32.49 -10.71 20.49
CA SER A 266 -33.84 -10.32 20.07
C SER A 266 -34.87 -11.41 20.42
N ASN A 267 -36.14 -11.00 20.58
CA ASN A 267 -37.25 -11.91 20.82
C ASN A 267 -38.02 -12.15 19.49
N LEU A 268 -38.10 -13.41 19.05
CA LEU A 268 -38.73 -13.80 17.77
C LEU A 268 -40.19 -13.37 17.62
N ASN A 269 -40.95 -13.29 18.72
CA ASN A 269 -42.39 -13.01 18.70
C ASN A 269 -42.74 -11.53 18.93
N SER A 270 -41.75 -10.63 18.84
CA SER A 270 -41.93 -9.23 19.21
C SER A 270 -41.72 -8.28 18.03
N ASN A 271 -42.63 -7.32 17.87
CA ASN A 271 -42.49 -6.25 16.87
C ASN A 271 -41.40 -5.21 17.24
N THR A 272 -40.58 -5.48 18.26
CA THR A 272 -39.53 -4.55 18.71
C THR A 272 -38.45 -4.41 17.65
N TRP A 273 -38.09 -5.49 16.96
CA TRP A 273 -37.08 -5.46 15.90
C TRP A 273 -37.55 -4.63 14.69
N THR A 274 -38.77 -4.87 14.23
CA THR A 274 -39.38 -4.09 13.14
C THR A 274 -39.43 -2.59 13.46
N LYS A 275 -39.81 -2.23 14.69
CA LYS A 275 -39.78 -0.83 15.15
C LYS A 275 -38.37 -0.25 15.14
N THR A 276 -37.40 -1.01 15.65
CA THR A 276 -35.98 -0.60 15.67
C THR A 276 -35.47 -0.35 14.24
N LYS A 277 -35.78 -1.25 13.29
CA LYS A 277 -35.42 -1.10 11.87
C LYS A 277 -36.03 0.17 11.25
N ILE A 278 -37.32 0.43 11.50
CA ILE A 278 -38.03 1.63 11.00
C ILE A 278 -37.43 2.90 11.59
N ASP A 279 -37.16 2.92 12.90
CA ASP A 279 -36.56 4.07 13.56
C ASP A 279 -35.15 4.38 13.03
N VAL A 280 -34.34 3.35 12.79
CA VAL A 280 -33.02 3.49 12.17
C VAL A 280 -33.13 4.00 10.73
N LYS A 281 -34.00 3.41 9.88
CA LYS A 281 -34.25 3.88 8.50
C LYS A 281 -34.68 5.36 8.48
N ARG A 282 -35.60 5.78 9.36
CA ARG A 282 -36.04 7.17 9.48
C ARG A 282 -34.88 8.12 9.80
N LYS A 283 -34.02 7.74 10.76
CA LYS A 283 -32.88 8.59 11.15
C LYS A 283 -31.80 8.66 10.07
N ILE A 284 -31.56 7.56 9.36
CA ILE A 284 -30.69 7.55 8.17
C ILE A 284 -31.24 8.56 7.15
N LYS A 285 -32.55 8.52 6.88
CA LYS A 285 -33.20 9.47 5.98
C LYS A 285 -33.04 10.93 6.44
N ASP A 286 -33.30 11.23 7.71
CA ASP A 286 -33.11 12.59 8.25
C ASP A 286 -31.67 13.10 8.11
N LEU A 287 -30.68 12.20 8.25
CA LEU A 287 -29.27 12.52 8.04
C LEU A 287 -28.97 12.76 6.56
N SER A 288 -29.46 11.91 5.68
CA SER A 288 -29.33 12.05 4.23
C SER A 288 -29.95 13.36 3.75
N ASP A 289 -31.14 13.74 4.24
CA ASP A 289 -31.80 15.00 3.90
C ASP A 289 -30.99 16.23 4.35
N LYS A 290 -30.36 16.17 5.54
CA LYS A 290 -29.43 17.21 5.99
C LYS A 290 -28.18 17.31 5.12
N LEU A 291 -27.64 16.17 4.68
CA LEU A 291 -26.48 16.14 3.78
C LEU A 291 -26.85 16.63 2.38
N LEU A 292 -28.02 16.24 1.85
CA LEU A 292 -28.56 16.74 0.58
C LEU A 292 -28.71 18.26 0.60
N ASN A 293 -29.24 18.84 1.68
CA ASN A 293 -29.35 20.30 1.82
C ASN A 293 -27.99 21.00 1.82
N LEU A 294 -26.94 20.38 2.37
CA LEU A 294 -25.57 20.91 2.32
C LEU A 294 -24.96 20.83 0.91
N TYR A 295 -25.40 19.88 0.07
CA TYR A 295 -24.92 19.72 -1.31
C TYR A 295 -25.81 20.44 -2.35
N ALA A 296 -27.02 20.83 -1.98
CA ALA A 296 -27.95 21.56 -2.84
C ALA A 296 -27.36 22.90 -3.32
N GLU A 297 -26.57 23.58 -2.48
CA GLU A 297 -25.87 24.81 -2.88
C GLU A 297 -24.82 24.58 -3.97
N ARG A 298 -24.19 23.38 -4.01
CA ARG A 298 -23.22 23.00 -5.05
C ARG A 298 -23.88 22.53 -6.34
N ASP A 299 -25.02 21.84 -6.28
CA ASP A 299 -25.69 21.34 -7.49
C ASP A 299 -26.28 22.50 -8.33
N ILE A 300 -26.49 23.66 -7.70
CA ILE A 300 -26.87 24.92 -8.35
C ILE A 300 -25.65 25.66 -8.93
N ALA A 301 -24.44 25.42 -8.43
CA ALA A 301 -23.24 26.09 -8.89
C ALA A 301 -22.81 25.58 -10.27
N GLU A 302 -22.62 26.49 -11.22
CA GLU A 302 -22.05 26.15 -12.53
C GLU A 302 -20.54 25.93 -12.41
N GLY A 303 -20.08 24.76 -12.84
CA GLY A 303 -18.65 24.40 -12.89
C GLY A 303 -17.99 24.84 -14.18
N TYR A 304 -16.66 24.70 -14.24
CA TYR A 304 -15.88 24.96 -15.45
C TYR A 304 -15.58 23.65 -16.17
N SER A 305 -15.98 23.53 -17.44
CA SER A 305 -15.67 22.35 -18.26
C SER A 305 -14.29 22.46 -18.88
N TYR A 306 -13.38 21.57 -18.47
CA TYR A 306 -11.98 21.54 -18.94
C TYR A 306 -11.86 20.87 -20.31
N LYS A 307 -11.00 21.44 -21.16
CA LYS A 307 -10.64 20.89 -22.47
C LYS A 307 -9.50 19.89 -22.37
N ASP A 308 -9.43 18.98 -23.35
CA ASP A 308 -8.35 18.01 -23.51
C ASP A 308 -7.19 18.57 -24.34
N PHE A 309 -5.98 18.17 -23.97
CA PHE A 309 -4.75 18.42 -24.72
C PHE A 309 -3.94 17.13 -24.86
N PRO A 310 -4.40 16.15 -25.68
CA PRO A 310 -3.90 14.77 -25.63
C PRO A 310 -2.39 14.62 -25.78
N ALA A 311 -1.77 15.38 -26.68
CA ALA A 311 -0.32 15.30 -26.90
C ALA A 311 0.49 15.71 -25.65
N MET A 312 0.13 16.82 -25.01
CA MET A 312 0.81 17.30 -23.80
C MET A 312 0.45 16.46 -22.57
N GLU A 313 -0.82 16.04 -22.45
CA GLU A 313 -1.27 15.17 -21.36
C GLU A 313 -0.58 13.79 -21.42
N GLU A 314 -0.38 13.23 -22.61
CA GLU A 314 0.33 11.97 -22.82
C GLU A 314 1.84 12.11 -22.56
N GLU A 315 2.46 13.22 -22.99
CA GLU A 315 3.86 13.51 -22.68
C GLU A 315 4.09 13.61 -21.15
N PHE A 316 3.21 14.32 -20.45
CA PHE A 316 3.25 14.45 -18.98
C PHE A 316 3.00 13.12 -18.27
N ALA A 317 2.16 12.25 -18.83
CA ALA A 317 1.95 10.90 -18.32
C ALA A 317 3.19 10.01 -18.51
N ASN A 318 3.86 10.11 -19.66
CA ASN A 318 5.07 9.35 -19.99
C ASN A 318 6.30 9.75 -19.15
N ASP A 319 6.30 10.95 -18.58
CA ASP A 319 7.30 11.37 -17.58
C ASP A 319 7.20 10.59 -16.26
N PHE A 320 6.12 9.83 -16.05
CA PHE A 320 5.95 9.00 -14.86
C PHE A 320 6.75 7.70 -15.00
N ASN A 321 7.72 7.49 -14.10
CA ASN A 321 8.66 6.37 -14.16
C ASN A 321 8.06 4.98 -13.81
N TYR A 322 6.77 4.89 -13.52
CA TYR A 322 6.11 3.66 -13.08
C TYR A 322 4.90 3.36 -13.96
N GLU A 323 4.61 2.07 -14.16
CA GLU A 323 3.39 1.63 -14.85
C GLU A 323 2.20 1.77 -13.91
N GLU A 324 1.12 2.40 -14.39
CA GLU A 324 -0.07 2.61 -13.58
C GLU A 324 -0.81 1.31 -13.27
N THR A 325 -1.35 1.20 -12.07
CA THR A 325 -2.24 0.08 -11.72
C THR A 325 -3.63 0.27 -12.34
N LEU A 326 -4.40 -0.81 -12.48
CA LEU A 326 -5.77 -0.75 -12.99
C LEU A 326 -6.65 0.24 -12.19
N ASP A 327 -6.48 0.28 -10.86
CA ASP A 327 -7.22 1.19 -9.99
C ASP A 327 -6.77 2.64 -10.16
N GLN A 328 -5.47 2.89 -10.36
CA GLN A 328 -4.96 4.22 -10.69
C GLN A 328 -5.54 4.70 -12.01
N THR A 329 -5.53 3.87 -13.06
CA THR A 329 -6.10 4.22 -14.38
C THR A 329 -7.59 4.57 -14.26
N LYS A 330 -8.37 3.76 -13.52
CA LYS A 330 -9.79 4.06 -13.26
C LYS A 330 -9.97 5.39 -12.53
N ALA A 331 -9.17 5.66 -11.50
CA ALA A 331 -9.24 6.90 -10.75
C ALA A 331 -8.85 8.14 -11.59
N ILE A 332 -7.82 8.02 -12.44
CA ILE A 332 -7.38 9.07 -13.37
C ILE A 332 -8.51 9.38 -14.37
N LEU A 333 -9.13 8.35 -14.96
CA LEU A 333 -10.22 8.52 -15.90
C LEU A 333 -11.44 9.19 -15.23
N ALA A 334 -11.82 8.75 -14.03
CA ALA A 334 -12.94 9.33 -13.30
C ALA A 334 -12.71 10.81 -12.95
N VAL A 335 -11.50 11.17 -12.48
CA VAL A 335 -11.13 12.58 -12.24
C VAL A 335 -11.18 13.39 -13.54
N ASN A 336 -10.72 12.82 -14.66
CA ASN A 336 -10.73 13.49 -15.95
C ASN A 336 -12.16 13.72 -16.48
N GLU A 337 -13.05 12.75 -16.29
CA GLU A 337 -14.48 12.87 -16.63
C GLU A 337 -15.16 13.95 -15.79
N ASP A 338 -14.89 13.98 -14.47
CA ASP A 338 -15.45 15.01 -13.59
C ASP A 338 -14.99 16.41 -14.00
N LEU A 339 -13.70 16.60 -14.31
CA LEU A 339 -13.18 17.88 -14.80
C LEU A 339 -13.79 18.27 -16.16
N LYS A 340 -14.33 17.35 -16.95
CA LYS A 340 -15.05 17.71 -18.18
C LYS A 340 -16.50 18.12 -17.92
N SER A 341 -17.03 17.83 -16.75
CA SER A 341 -18.41 18.11 -16.38
C SER A 341 -18.67 19.62 -16.28
N ASN A 342 -19.93 20.00 -16.46
CA ASN A 342 -20.41 21.36 -16.21
C ASN A 342 -20.74 21.60 -14.72
N LYS A 343 -20.54 20.59 -13.86
CA LYS A 343 -20.75 20.66 -12.42
C LYS A 343 -19.40 20.63 -11.69
N PRO A 344 -19.21 21.42 -10.61
CA PRO A 344 -17.98 21.37 -9.84
C PRO A 344 -17.73 19.98 -9.24
N MET A 345 -16.55 19.41 -9.50
CA MET A 345 -16.10 18.14 -8.94
C MET A 345 -15.95 18.21 -7.41
N ASP A 346 -16.36 17.16 -6.68
CA ASP A 346 -15.98 16.91 -5.27
C ASP A 346 -15.68 15.42 -5.10
N ARG A 347 -14.45 15.02 -5.47
CA ARG A 347 -14.03 13.61 -5.46
C ARG A 347 -13.10 13.32 -4.28
N LEU A 348 -13.31 12.17 -3.64
CA LEU A 348 -12.34 11.56 -2.71
C LEU A 348 -11.57 10.45 -3.43
N VAL A 349 -10.26 10.56 -3.49
CA VAL A 349 -9.36 9.47 -3.87
C VAL A 349 -8.78 8.88 -2.59
N ALA A 350 -9.21 7.66 -2.27
CA ALA A 350 -8.76 6.92 -1.12
C ALA A 350 -7.88 5.75 -1.57
N GLY A 351 -6.75 5.57 -0.90
CA GLY A 351 -5.83 4.48 -1.19
C GLY A 351 -4.67 4.54 -0.23
N ASP A 352 -3.94 3.45 -0.04
CA ASP A 352 -2.87 3.45 0.96
C ASP A 352 -1.76 4.47 0.64
N VAL A 353 -0.98 4.82 1.65
CA VAL A 353 0.22 5.66 1.50
C VAL A 353 1.11 5.03 0.43
N GLY A 354 1.58 5.78 -0.57
CA GLY A 354 2.46 5.24 -1.63
C GLY A 354 1.76 4.52 -2.79
N PHE A 355 0.42 4.51 -2.84
CA PHE A 355 -0.33 3.94 -3.97
C PHE A 355 -0.51 4.92 -5.14
N GLY A 356 0.36 5.92 -5.27
CA GLY A 356 0.32 6.86 -6.39
C GLY A 356 -0.83 7.88 -6.36
N LYS A 357 -1.46 8.15 -5.20
CA LYS A 357 -2.47 9.22 -5.06
C LYS A 357 -1.96 10.58 -5.58
N THR A 358 -0.69 10.87 -5.33
CA THR A 358 -0.03 12.09 -5.80
C THR A 358 0.05 12.17 -7.32
N GLU A 359 0.21 11.04 -8.02
CA GLU A 359 0.24 11.02 -9.50
C GLU A 359 -1.11 11.42 -10.09
N ILE A 360 -2.21 10.94 -9.50
CA ILE A 360 -3.57 11.34 -9.91
C ILE A 360 -3.77 12.85 -9.74
N ALA A 361 -3.30 13.38 -8.61
CA ALA A 361 -3.37 14.80 -8.31
C ALA A 361 -2.49 15.65 -9.24
N LEU A 362 -1.29 15.17 -9.60
CA LEU A 362 -0.39 15.82 -10.55
C LEU A 362 -1.03 15.91 -11.94
N ARG A 363 -1.65 14.83 -12.43
CA ARG A 363 -2.34 14.81 -13.74
C ARG A 363 -3.55 15.75 -13.76
N ALA A 364 -4.35 15.73 -12.70
CA ALA A 364 -5.47 16.67 -12.55
C ALA A 364 -4.99 18.12 -12.55
N ALA A 365 -3.96 18.43 -11.76
CA ALA A 365 -3.37 19.77 -11.70
C ALA A 365 -2.78 20.21 -13.05
N PHE A 366 -2.11 19.31 -13.78
CA PHE A 366 -1.53 19.62 -15.07
C PHE A 366 -2.61 19.97 -16.09
N LYS A 367 -3.70 19.18 -16.16
CA LYS A 367 -4.86 19.49 -17.00
C LYS A 367 -5.47 20.85 -16.64
N THR A 368 -5.56 21.17 -15.35
CA THR A 368 -6.07 22.47 -14.89
C THR A 368 -5.20 23.62 -15.38
N VAL A 369 -3.87 23.48 -15.26
CA VAL A 369 -2.90 24.49 -15.73
C VAL A 369 -2.97 24.68 -17.24
N LEU A 370 -3.10 23.60 -18.03
CA LEU A 370 -3.27 23.69 -19.48
C LEU A 370 -4.52 24.48 -19.91
N ASN A 371 -5.55 24.49 -19.06
CA ASN A 371 -6.76 25.28 -19.28
C ASN A 371 -6.65 26.73 -18.75
N GLY A 372 -5.44 27.17 -18.35
CA GLY A 372 -5.17 28.53 -17.88
C GLY A 372 -5.75 28.83 -16.49
N LYS A 373 -6.06 27.80 -15.72
CA LYS A 373 -6.60 27.90 -14.36
C LYS A 373 -5.50 27.65 -13.33
N GLN A 374 -5.61 28.29 -12.16
CA GLN A 374 -4.68 28.10 -11.05
C GLN A 374 -5.07 26.88 -10.21
N VAL A 375 -4.08 26.25 -9.59
CA VAL A 375 -4.24 25.09 -8.69
C VAL A 375 -3.76 25.46 -7.28
N ALA A 376 -4.54 25.09 -6.27
CA ALA A 376 -4.13 25.14 -4.88
C ALA A 376 -3.99 23.72 -4.31
N TYR A 377 -2.82 23.39 -3.77
CA TYR A 377 -2.53 22.09 -3.14
C TYR A 377 -2.29 22.28 -1.64
N LEU A 378 -3.29 21.93 -0.83
CA LEU A 378 -3.31 22.10 0.61
C LEU A 378 -2.88 20.81 1.33
N VAL A 379 -1.89 20.94 2.21
CA VAL A 379 -1.32 19.84 3.00
C VAL A 379 -1.22 20.19 4.49
N PRO A 380 -1.24 19.20 5.40
CA PRO A 380 -1.35 19.48 6.83
C PRO A 380 -0.03 19.94 7.47
N THR A 381 1.12 19.57 6.90
CA THR A 381 2.44 19.87 7.47
C THR A 381 3.34 20.57 6.46
N THR A 382 4.27 21.37 6.99
CA THR A 382 5.32 22.08 6.24
C THR A 382 6.26 21.11 5.51
N VAL A 383 6.55 19.95 6.12
CA VAL A 383 7.34 18.86 5.52
C VAL A 383 6.66 18.31 4.26
N LEU A 384 5.37 17.97 4.33
CA LEU A 384 4.61 17.54 3.16
C LEU A 384 4.54 18.65 2.11
N ALA A 385 4.37 19.91 2.53
CA ALA A 385 4.31 21.03 1.60
C ALA A 385 5.60 21.15 0.80
N ARG A 386 6.75 20.99 1.47
CA ARG A 386 8.06 21.01 0.84
C ARG A 386 8.27 19.81 -0.08
N GLN A 387 7.89 18.60 0.35
CA GLN A 387 7.97 17.39 -0.46
C GLN A 387 7.17 17.54 -1.76
N HIS A 388 5.89 17.88 -1.65
CA HIS A 388 5.03 18.08 -2.81
C HIS A 388 5.49 19.25 -3.67
N TYR A 389 5.99 20.34 -3.09
CA TYR A 389 6.55 21.45 -3.86
C TYR A 389 7.68 21.00 -4.78
N TYR A 390 8.63 20.21 -4.30
CA TYR A 390 9.72 19.71 -5.14
C TYR A 390 9.22 18.75 -6.22
N THR A 391 8.31 17.83 -5.90
CA THR A 391 7.74 16.92 -6.90
C THR A 391 6.96 17.67 -7.99
N PHE A 392 6.13 18.64 -7.60
CA PHE A 392 5.41 19.48 -8.55
C PHE A 392 6.38 20.30 -9.40
N LYS A 393 7.35 20.95 -8.77
CA LYS A 393 8.34 21.76 -9.49
C LYS A 393 9.12 20.94 -10.51
N GLU A 394 9.66 19.78 -10.12
CA GLU A 394 10.41 18.90 -11.01
C GLU A 394 9.58 18.44 -12.22
N ARG A 395 8.31 18.08 -12.00
CA ARG A 395 7.40 17.64 -13.08
C ARG A 395 6.94 18.81 -13.96
N PHE A 396 6.69 19.99 -13.40
CA PHE A 396 6.08 21.13 -14.11
C PHE A 396 7.10 22.06 -14.78
N ASP A 397 8.35 22.13 -14.28
CA ASP A 397 9.42 22.97 -14.86
C ASP A 397 9.68 22.62 -16.34
N LYS A 398 9.57 21.33 -16.71
CA LYS A 398 9.68 20.85 -18.11
C LYS A 398 8.67 21.51 -19.06
N TYR A 399 7.52 21.91 -18.54
CA TYR A 399 6.40 22.47 -19.31
C TYR A 399 6.24 23.98 -19.10
N GLY A 400 7.19 24.62 -18.38
CA GLY A 400 7.21 26.07 -18.16
C GLY A 400 6.17 26.61 -17.19
N ALA A 401 5.56 25.74 -16.37
CA ALA A 401 4.57 26.15 -15.38
C ALA A 401 5.22 26.55 -14.05
N ASN A 402 4.71 27.62 -13.43
CA ASN A 402 5.28 28.23 -12.24
C ASN A 402 4.67 27.64 -10.97
N VAL A 403 5.48 26.93 -10.19
CA VAL A 403 5.10 26.35 -8.90
C VAL A 403 5.72 27.17 -7.77
N VAL A 404 4.92 27.54 -6.75
CA VAL A 404 5.40 28.23 -5.54
C VAL A 404 5.03 27.48 -4.27
N LEU A 405 5.87 27.65 -3.23
CA LEU A 405 5.63 27.14 -1.89
C LEU A 405 5.08 28.25 -1.00
N MET A 406 3.98 27.97 -0.30
CA MET A 406 3.39 28.83 0.73
C MET A 406 3.45 28.12 2.08
N SER A 407 4.60 28.27 2.75
CA SER A 407 4.87 27.66 4.05
C SER A 407 5.68 28.60 4.94
N ARG A 408 5.94 28.18 6.18
CA ARG A 408 6.77 28.94 7.13
C ARG A 408 8.25 28.98 6.77
N PHE A 409 8.72 28.07 5.91
CA PHE A 409 10.11 28.05 5.45
C PHE A 409 10.42 29.12 4.40
N VAL A 410 9.41 29.82 3.90
CA VAL A 410 9.57 30.86 2.89
C VAL A 410 9.68 32.20 3.59
N SER A 411 10.65 33.02 3.19
CA SER A 411 10.89 34.29 3.85
C SER A 411 9.68 35.24 3.68
N ASN A 412 9.44 36.14 4.63
CA ASN A 412 8.33 37.10 4.53
C ASN A 412 8.39 37.95 3.24
N ARG A 413 9.60 38.22 2.75
CA ARG A 413 9.82 38.95 1.48
C ARG A 413 9.33 38.13 0.29
N GLU A 414 9.70 36.85 0.22
CA GLU A 414 9.25 35.94 -0.84
C GLU A 414 7.76 35.65 -0.75
N ILE A 415 7.20 35.51 0.46
CA ILE A 415 5.75 35.37 0.65
C ILE A 415 5.01 36.58 0.07
N ALA A 416 5.46 37.80 0.36
CA ALA A 416 4.84 39.02 -0.15
C ALA A 416 4.89 39.10 -1.69
N ASP A 417 6.03 38.71 -2.30
CA ASP A 417 6.19 38.64 -3.75
C ASP A 417 5.29 37.55 -4.37
N ASN A 418 5.23 36.37 -3.75
CA ASN A 418 4.36 35.28 -4.20
C ASN A 418 2.87 35.66 -4.14
N LEU A 419 2.43 36.36 -3.11
CA LEU A 419 1.04 36.85 -3.01
C LEU A 419 0.66 37.76 -4.18
N ASP A 420 1.55 38.69 -4.54
CA ASP A 420 1.33 39.58 -5.68
C ASP A 420 1.30 38.82 -7.01
N LYS A 421 2.22 37.85 -7.20
CA LYS A 421 2.26 37.00 -8.39
C LYS A 421 1.03 36.09 -8.52
N ILE A 422 0.55 35.50 -7.41
CA ILE A 422 -0.67 34.68 -7.38
C ILE A 422 -1.87 35.52 -7.82
N LYS A 423 -2.01 36.73 -7.26
CA LYS A 423 -3.10 37.65 -7.60
C LYS A 423 -3.06 38.10 -9.06
N LYS A 424 -1.88 38.23 -9.66
CA LYS A 424 -1.69 38.57 -11.07
C LYS A 424 -1.89 37.36 -12.01
N GLY A 425 -1.95 36.14 -11.47
CA GLY A 425 -2.03 34.90 -12.24
C GLY A 425 -0.70 34.55 -12.93
N LEU A 426 0.42 34.94 -12.34
CA LEU A 426 1.78 34.56 -12.80
C LEU A 426 2.27 33.25 -12.14
N VAL A 427 1.44 32.66 -11.28
CA VAL A 427 1.69 31.41 -10.58
C VAL A 427 0.57 30.45 -10.94
N ASP A 428 0.96 29.27 -11.42
CA ASP A 428 0.04 28.25 -11.91
C ASP A 428 -0.35 27.29 -10.78
N VAL A 429 0.62 26.90 -9.93
CA VAL A 429 0.39 25.97 -8.81
C VAL A 429 0.92 26.55 -7.50
N VAL A 430 0.06 26.59 -6.48
CA VAL A 430 0.39 26.99 -5.12
C VAL A 430 0.35 25.76 -4.20
N VAL A 431 1.51 25.30 -3.74
CA VAL A 431 1.61 24.21 -2.76
C VAL A 431 1.84 24.80 -1.37
N GLY A 432 1.11 24.36 -0.34
CA GLY A 432 1.24 25.00 0.96
C GLY A 432 0.39 24.42 2.07
N THR A 433 0.64 24.96 3.27
CA THR A 433 -0.07 24.53 4.48
C THR A 433 -1.35 25.35 4.70
N HIS A 434 -1.90 25.35 5.92
CA HIS A 434 -2.96 26.29 6.36
C HIS A 434 -2.72 27.76 5.96
N ARG A 435 -1.48 28.16 5.65
CA ARG A 435 -1.17 29.46 5.07
C ARG A 435 -2.00 29.77 3.82
N ILE A 436 -2.30 28.78 2.97
CA ILE A 436 -3.14 28.91 1.75
C ILE A 436 -4.56 29.38 2.09
N LEU A 437 -5.07 29.02 3.27
CA LEU A 437 -6.42 29.34 3.72
C LEU A 437 -6.56 30.76 4.28
N SER A 438 -5.46 31.50 4.41
CA SER A 438 -5.47 32.85 4.96
C SER A 438 -6.20 33.83 4.02
N ASN A 439 -6.91 34.80 4.61
CA ASN A 439 -7.77 35.74 3.86
C ASN A 439 -7.01 36.68 2.90
N ASP A 440 -5.69 36.81 3.05
CA ASP A 440 -4.84 37.65 2.21
C ASP A 440 -4.43 36.98 0.89
N ILE A 441 -4.69 35.67 0.73
CA ILE A 441 -4.46 34.95 -0.52
C ILE A 441 -5.69 35.13 -1.42
N VAL A 442 -5.46 35.81 -2.54
CA VAL A 442 -6.47 36.05 -3.57
C VAL A 442 -5.96 35.47 -4.87
N PHE A 443 -6.58 34.38 -5.31
CA PHE A 443 -6.33 33.80 -6.63
C PHE A 443 -7.00 34.65 -7.71
N LYS A 444 -6.38 34.73 -8.89
CA LYS A 444 -6.97 35.35 -10.07
C LYS A 444 -8.10 34.49 -10.63
N ASP A 445 -7.84 33.19 -10.77
CA ASP A 445 -8.78 32.22 -11.35
C ASP A 445 -8.44 30.81 -10.86
N LEU A 446 -8.89 30.47 -9.64
CA LEU A 446 -8.68 29.16 -9.03
C LEU A 446 -9.62 28.14 -9.67
N GLY A 447 -9.07 27.14 -10.36
CA GLY A 447 -9.85 26.07 -11.00
C GLY A 447 -9.89 24.77 -10.22
N LEU A 448 -8.80 24.40 -9.54
CA LEU A 448 -8.72 23.13 -8.82
C LEU A 448 -8.15 23.32 -7.41
N PHE A 449 -8.85 22.75 -6.44
CA PHE A 449 -8.43 22.71 -5.04
C PHE A 449 -8.17 21.28 -4.57
N ILE A 450 -6.90 20.95 -4.36
CA ILE A 450 -6.46 19.63 -3.92
C ILE A 450 -6.20 19.68 -2.42
N ILE A 451 -6.77 18.74 -1.67
CA ILE A 451 -6.67 18.67 -0.21
C ILE A 451 -6.13 17.29 0.17
N ASP A 452 -4.95 17.23 0.77
CA ASP A 452 -4.37 15.99 1.28
C ASP A 452 -4.62 15.86 2.79
N GLU A 453 -5.07 14.68 3.22
CA GLU A 453 -5.27 14.31 4.64
C GLU A 453 -6.17 15.32 5.41
N GLU A 454 -7.35 15.65 4.86
CA GLU A 454 -8.32 16.64 5.40
C GLU A 454 -8.62 16.46 6.91
N GLN A 455 -8.59 15.24 7.42
CA GLN A 455 -8.79 14.92 8.85
C GLN A 455 -7.86 15.67 9.79
N ARG A 456 -6.65 16.02 9.36
CA ARG A 456 -5.61 16.65 10.22
C ARG A 456 -5.78 18.16 10.40
N PHE A 457 -6.74 18.78 9.72
CA PHE A 457 -7.01 20.21 9.85
C PHE A 457 -7.97 20.53 11.00
N GLY A 458 -7.70 21.64 11.69
CA GLY A 458 -8.55 22.17 12.77
C GLY A 458 -9.90 22.68 12.28
N VAL A 459 -10.80 22.97 13.22
CA VAL A 459 -12.19 23.37 12.93
C VAL A 459 -12.26 24.64 12.07
N GLU A 460 -11.51 25.68 12.42
CA GLU A 460 -11.48 26.95 11.67
C GLU A 460 -11.01 26.75 10.22
N HIS A 461 -9.95 25.96 10.02
CA HIS A 461 -9.47 25.62 8.68
C HIS A 461 -10.53 24.85 7.88
N LYS A 462 -11.29 23.96 8.52
CA LYS A 462 -12.35 23.18 7.86
C LYS A 462 -13.52 24.05 7.41
N GLU A 463 -13.89 25.08 8.16
CA GLU A 463 -14.90 26.04 7.71
C GLU A 463 -14.41 26.81 6.47
N ARG A 464 -13.16 27.29 6.50
CA ARG A 464 -12.59 27.97 5.34
C ARG A 464 -12.47 27.08 4.10
N ILE A 465 -12.12 25.81 4.30
CA ILE A 465 -12.12 24.80 3.24
C ILE A 465 -13.52 24.65 2.63
N LYS A 466 -14.58 24.56 3.44
CA LYS A 466 -15.96 24.45 2.93
C LYS A 466 -16.33 25.64 2.07
N GLU A 467 -16.01 26.86 2.50
CA GLU A 467 -16.27 28.08 1.73
C GLU A 467 -15.61 28.04 0.34
N MET A 468 -14.33 27.64 0.27
CA MET A 468 -13.60 27.54 -0.99
C MET A 468 -14.13 26.40 -1.88
N LYS A 469 -14.60 25.30 -1.28
CA LYS A 469 -15.13 24.15 -2.03
C LYS A 469 -16.35 24.55 -2.87
N VAL A 470 -17.25 25.41 -2.39
CA VAL A 470 -18.57 25.66 -3.02
C VAL A 470 -18.52 25.87 -4.54
N SER A 471 -17.55 26.65 -5.03
CA SER A 471 -17.49 27.06 -6.44
C SER A 471 -16.28 26.52 -7.22
N VAL A 472 -15.51 25.59 -6.64
CA VAL A 472 -14.22 25.13 -7.21
C VAL A 472 -14.18 23.61 -7.25
N ASP A 473 -13.63 23.06 -8.34
CA ASP A 473 -13.37 21.63 -8.45
C ASP A 473 -12.43 21.19 -7.33
N THR A 474 -12.83 20.17 -6.60
CA THR A 474 -12.16 19.75 -5.37
C THR A 474 -11.77 18.29 -5.44
N LEU A 475 -10.48 18.02 -5.21
CA LEU A 475 -9.93 16.68 -5.12
C LEU A 475 -9.39 16.43 -3.71
N THR A 476 -10.03 15.54 -2.96
CA THR A 476 -9.56 15.15 -1.62
C THR A 476 -8.74 13.86 -1.72
N LEU A 477 -7.56 13.82 -1.11
CA LEU A 477 -6.70 12.64 -1.02
C LEU A 477 -6.65 12.15 0.43
N SER A 478 -6.79 10.84 0.64
CA SER A 478 -6.62 10.26 1.99
C SER A 478 -6.07 8.85 1.98
N ALA A 479 -5.22 8.52 2.97
CA ALA A 479 -4.80 7.14 3.25
C ALA A 479 -5.92 6.27 3.84
N THR A 480 -6.85 6.89 4.57
CA THR A 480 -7.97 6.21 5.23
C THR A 480 -9.25 7.01 5.01
N PRO A 481 -10.29 6.45 4.36
CA PRO A 481 -11.56 7.16 4.23
C PRO A 481 -12.15 7.35 5.64
N ILE A 482 -12.49 8.60 5.97
CA ILE A 482 -13.14 8.94 7.24
C ILE A 482 -14.54 8.31 7.21
N PRO A 483 -15.04 7.67 8.29
CA PRO A 483 -16.36 7.01 8.29
C PRO A 483 -17.53 7.89 7.83
N ARG A 484 -17.52 9.18 8.18
CA ARG A 484 -18.52 10.16 7.71
C ARG A 484 -18.38 10.48 6.22
N THR A 485 -17.15 10.53 5.71
CA THR A 485 -16.90 10.73 4.27
C THR A 485 -17.23 9.47 3.48
N LEU A 486 -16.98 8.29 4.06
CA LEU A 486 -17.42 7.01 3.52
C LEU A 486 -18.96 6.97 3.43
N GLN A 487 -19.66 7.41 4.47
CA GLN A 487 -21.12 7.50 4.48
C GLN A 487 -21.65 8.42 3.36
N MET A 488 -21.00 9.56 3.13
CA MET A 488 -21.36 10.51 2.06
C MET A 488 -21.05 9.97 0.66
N SER A 489 -20.00 9.17 0.53
CA SER A 489 -19.69 8.48 -0.72
C SER A 489 -20.66 7.35 -1.01
N LEU A 490 -21.03 6.57 0.01
CA LEU A 490 -22.08 5.55 -0.09
C LEU A 490 -23.45 6.16 -0.39
N SER A 491 -23.69 7.41 0.02
CA SER A 491 -24.90 8.16 -0.33
C SER A 491 -24.91 8.75 -1.74
N GLY A 492 -23.87 8.52 -2.55
CA GLY A 492 -23.75 9.10 -3.88
C GLY A 492 -23.63 10.63 -3.90
N LEU A 493 -23.41 11.25 -2.72
CA LEU A 493 -23.25 12.71 -2.58
C LEU A 493 -21.79 13.14 -2.80
N LYS A 494 -20.84 12.19 -2.70
CA LYS A 494 -19.42 12.44 -2.91
C LYS A 494 -18.79 11.29 -3.70
N ASP A 495 -18.29 11.58 -4.89
CA ASP A 495 -17.68 10.55 -5.72
C ASP A 495 -16.40 9.99 -5.07
N LEU A 496 -16.29 8.66 -5.02
CA LEU A 496 -15.19 7.93 -4.38
C LEU A 496 -14.44 7.09 -5.41
N SER A 497 -13.12 7.22 -5.43
CA SER A 497 -12.22 6.34 -6.16
C SER A 497 -11.31 5.64 -5.15
N MET A 498 -11.43 4.31 -5.07
CA MET A 498 -10.57 3.46 -4.25
C MET A 498 -9.37 2.99 -5.08
N ILE A 499 -8.18 3.03 -4.48
CA ILE A 499 -6.96 2.45 -5.01
C ILE A 499 -6.50 1.41 -4.01
N ASP A 500 -6.71 0.13 -4.34
CA ASP A 500 -6.39 -0.99 -3.46
C ASP A 500 -5.19 -1.79 -3.99
N THR A 501 -4.89 -1.69 -5.29
CA THR A 501 -3.74 -2.36 -5.90
C THR A 501 -2.43 -1.61 -5.61
N PRO A 502 -1.46 -2.20 -4.87
CA PRO A 502 -0.15 -1.59 -4.65
C PRO A 502 0.70 -1.58 -5.94
N PRO A 503 1.65 -0.63 -6.08
CA PRO A 503 2.63 -0.65 -7.17
C PRO A 503 3.56 -1.88 -7.13
N LEU A 504 4.05 -2.30 -8.30
CA LEU A 504 4.82 -3.55 -8.55
C LEU A 504 6.08 -3.79 -7.68
N ASN A 505 6.62 -2.75 -7.02
CA ASN A 505 7.89 -2.83 -6.27
C ASN A 505 7.74 -2.66 -4.75
N ARG A 506 6.55 -2.93 -4.18
CA ARG A 506 6.32 -2.76 -2.75
C ARG A 506 6.01 -4.07 -2.04
N TYR A 507 6.91 -4.46 -1.13
CA TYR A 507 6.70 -5.61 -0.26
C TYR A 507 5.87 -5.24 0.97
N PRO A 508 4.99 -6.13 1.46
CA PRO A 508 4.29 -5.92 2.71
C PRO A 508 5.28 -5.85 3.90
N VAL A 509 4.99 -4.95 4.84
CA VAL A 509 5.81 -4.75 6.04
C VAL A 509 5.66 -5.96 6.97
N GLN A 510 6.75 -6.66 7.24
CA GLN A 510 6.79 -7.80 8.15
C GLN A 510 6.57 -7.33 9.57
N THR A 511 5.41 -7.68 10.15
CA THR A 511 4.94 -7.15 11.43
C THR A 511 5.05 -8.22 12.51
N TYR A 512 5.75 -7.92 13.61
CA TYR A 512 5.95 -8.84 14.73
C TYR A 512 5.43 -8.24 16.02
N ILE A 513 4.63 -8.99 16.77
CA ILE A 513 4.15 -8.60 18.11
C ILE A 513 4.98 -9.35 19.14
N LEU A 514 5.81 -8.64 19.90
CA LEU A 514 6.81 -9.25 20.78
C LEU A 514 6.79 -8.61 22.16
N ALA A 515 7.15 -9.39 23.18
CA ALA A 515 7.51 -8.83 24.47
C ALA A 515 8.79 -8.00 24.31
N ARG A 516 8.85 -6.83 24.96
CA ARG A 516 9.98 -5.92 24.83
C ARG A 516 11.26 -6.55 25.40
N ASP A 517 12.25 -6.69 24.53
CA ASP A 517 13.60 -7.16 24.87
C ASP A 517 14.65 -6.23 24.23
N MET A 518 15.61 -5.79 25.03
CA MET A 518 16.68 -4.90 24.58
C MET A 518 17.66 -5.60 23.63
N ALA A 519 17.85 -6.93 23.75
CA ALA A 519 18.70 -7.68 22.83
C ALA A 519 18.11 -7.67 21.40
N LEU A 520 16.80 -7.92 21.28
CA LEU A 520 16.07 -7.84 20.01
C LEU A 520 16.07 -6.43 19.43
N ILE A 521 15.93 -5.38 20.25
CA ILE A 521 16.02 -3.99 19.79
C ILE A 521 17.39 -3.71 19.18
N ARG A 522 18.47 -4.17 19.84
CA ARG A 522 19.84 -4.03 19.35
C ARG A 522 20.00 -4.70 17.99
N GLU A 523 19.61 -5.97 17.89
CA GLU A 523 19.70 -6.75 16.67
C GLU A 523 18.92 -6.11 15.51
N ALA A 524 17.68 -5.66 15.76
CA ALA A 524 16.85 -5.02 14.76
C ALA A 524 17.47 -3.73 14.21
N ILE A 525 18.02 -2.88 15.09
CA ILE A 525 18.68 -1.63 14.68
C ILE A 525 19.99 -1.94 13.95
N THR A 526 20.86 -2.81 14.49
CA THR A 526 22.14 -3.16 13.86
C THR A 526 21.94 -3.78 12.47
N ARG A 527 20.91 -4.62 12.29
CA ARG A 527 20.55 -5.17 10.98
C ARG A 527 20.21 -4.08 9.97
N GLU A 528 19.46 -3.06 10.38
CA GLU A 528 19.09 -1.94 9.51
C GLU A 528 20.30 -1.09 9.11
N LEU A 529 21.16 -0.78 10.08
CA LEU A 529 22.38 -0.01 9.85
C LEU A 529 23.34 -0.73 8.89
N ALA A 530 23.48 -2.05 9.03
CA ALA A 530 24.33 -2.87 8.17
C ALA A 530 23.90 -2.84 6.69
N ARG A 531 22.64 -2.49 6.38
CA ARG A 531 22.13 -2.32 5.01
C ARG A 531 22.00 -0.85 4.57
N GLY A 532 22.59 0.07 5.33
CA GLY A 532 22.59 1.52 5.08
C GLY A 532 21.21 2.17 5.24
N GLY A 533 20.29 1.52 5.95
CA GLY A 533 18.95 2.05 6.19
C GLY A 533 18.86 2.84 7.50
N GLN A 534 17.68 3.42 7.73
CA GLN A 534 17.38 4.19 8.93
C GLN A 534 16.25 3.55 9.73
N VAL A 535 16.18 3.84 11.03
CA VAL A 535 15.22 3.24 11.97
C VAL A 535 14.34 4.32 12.61
N PHE A 536 13.02 4.07 12.62
CA PHE A 536 12.10 4.77 13.50
C PHE A 536 11.94 4.02 14.82
N TYR A 537 12.22 4.71 15.94
CA TYR A 537 11.96 4.20 17.28
C TYR A 537 10.85 5.02 17.96
N LEU A 538 9.64 4.49 17.98
CA LEU A 538 8.48 5.17 18.55
C LEU A 538 8.44 5.01 20.07
N TYR A 539 8.68 6.11 20.77
CA TYR A 539 8.66 6.23 22.22
C TYR A 539 7.72 7.37 22.67
N ASN A 540 6.48 7.04 23.01
CA ASN A 540 5.44 8.03 23.30
C ASN A 540 5.47 8.58 24.74
N ARG A 541 6.65 9.00 25.23
CA ARG A 541 6.81 9.65 26.55
C ARG A 541 7.85 10.76 26.49
N VAL A 542 7.37 12.00 26.35
CA VAL A 542 8.23 13.18 26.19
C VAL A 542 9.20 13.36 27.36
N GLY A 543 8.74 13.17 28.61
CA GLY A 543 9.57 13.45 29.79
C GLY A 543 10.77 12.50 29.98
N SER A 544 10.83 11.37 29.27
CA SER A 544 11.88 10.37 29.40
C SER A 544 12.53 9.99 28.06
N ILE A 545 12.23 10.73 26.99
CA ILE A 545 12.69 10.41 25.64
C ILE A 545 14.21 10.54 25.51
N GLU A 546 14.80 11.59 26.09
CA GLU A 546 16.27 11.78 26.13
C GLU A 546 16.97 10.63 26.88
N GLY A 547 16.36 10.14 27.97
CA GLY A 547 16.86 8.98 28.69
C GLY A 547 16.83 7.71 27.83
N MET A 548 15.82 7.58 26.95
CA MET A 548 15.76 6.47 26.00
C MET A 548 16.81 6.60 24.90
N VAL A 549 17.06 7.81 24.38
CA VAL A 549 18.14 8.09 23.42
C VAL A 549 19.49 7.68 24.00
N LYS A 550 19.79 8.12 25.22
CA LYS A 550 21.04 7.75 25.91
C LYS A 550 21.17 6.24 26.05
N ARG A 551 20.10 5.56 26.47
CA ARG A 551 20.08 4.10 26.61
C ARG A 551 20.29 3.37 25.28
N LEU A 552 19.74 3.87 24.17
CA LEU A 552 19.99 3.31 22.84
C LEU A 552 21.42 3.59 22.37
N GLY A 553 21.98 4.76 22.67
CA GLY A 553 23.36 5.10 22.37
C GLY A 553 24.36 4.20 23.12
N ASP A 554 24.09 3.93 24.40
CA ASP A 554 24.90 2.99 25.20
C ASP A 554 24.81 1.55 24.64
N LEU A 555 23.66 1.17 24.06
CA LEU A 555 23.42 -0.15 23.49
C LEU A 555 24.05 -0.32 22.10
N ILE A 556 24.13 0.76 21.33
CA ILE A 556 24.55 0.79 19.92
C ILE A 556 25.43 2.03 19.68
N PRO A 557 26.72 1.97 20.07
CA PRO A 557 27.61 3.13 20.01
C PRO A 557 27.85 3.66 18.59
N ASP A 558 27.70 2.81 17.58
CA ASP A 558 27.94 3.14 16.18
C ASP A 558 26.77 3.88 15.51
N ALA A 559 25.62 4.01 16.19
CA ALA A 559 24.43 4.64 15.64
C ALA A 559 24.37 6.15 15.96
N ARG A 560 24.10 6.99 14.94
CA ARG A 560 23.80 8.41 15.15
C ARG A 560 22.32 8.55 15.50
N ILE A 561 22.02 8.88 16.76
CA ILE A 561 20.65 8.88 17.28
C ILE A 561 20.18 10.31 17.56
N ALA A 562 19.02 10.68 17.01
CA ALA A 562 18.32 11.93 17.30
C ALA A 562 16.96 11.65 17.95
N TYR A 563 16.32 12.69 18.50
CA TYR A 563 14.94 12.59 18.99
C TYR A 563 14.04 13.72 18.50
N ALA A 564 12.74 13.41 18.38
CA ALA A 564 11.72 14.33 17.91
C ALA A 564 10.41 14.19 18.70
N HIS A 565 9.96 15.25 19.37
CA HIS A 565 8.72 15.21 20.15
C HIS A 565 7.87 16.48 20.02
N GLY A 566 6.55 16.37 20.21
CA GLY A 566 5.58 17.45 19.89
C GLY A 566 5.70 18.72 20.74
N LYS A 567 6.41 18.65 21.88
CA LYS A 567 6.72 19.83 22.71
C LYS A 567 7.95 20.62 22.27
N MET A 568 8.71 20.13 21.28
CA MET A 568 9.84 20.90 20.74
C MET A 568 9.32 22.16 20.07
N LYS A 569 10.17 23.17 19.97
CA LYS A 569 9.85 24.31 19.11
C LYS A 569 9.68 23.79 17.68
N ARG A 570 8.73 24.35 16.92
CA ARG A 570 8.43 23.86 15.56
C ARG A 570 9.67 23.88 14.67
N ASP A 571 10.48 24.94 14.77
CA ASP A 571 11.71 25.11 13.99
C ASP A 571 12.75 24.01 14.32
N GLU A 572 12.93 23.71 15.60
CA GLU A 572 13.85 22.66 16.08
C GLU A 572 13.41 21.26 15.65
N LEU A 573 12.10 20.99 15.75
CA LEU A 573 11.51 19.72 15.30
C LEU A 573 11.70 19.53 13.79
N GLU A 574 11.48 20.59 13.01
CA GLU A 574 11.63 20.60 11.56
C GLU A 574 13.09 20.42 11.13
N GLU A 575 14.03 21.04 11.82
CA GLU A 575 15.48 20.87 11.59
C GLU A 575 15.92 19.43 11.82
N VAL A 576 15.55 18.83 12.96
CA VAL A 576 15.88 17.43 13.27
C VAL A 576 15.28 16.46 12.25
N ILE A 577 14.04 16.70 11.82
CA ILE A 577 13.41 15.88 10.77
C ILE A 577 14.15 16.07 9.44
N GLY A 578 14.55 17.29 9.09
CA GLY A 578 15.35 17.59 7.91
C GLY A 578 16.68 16.81 7.90
N SER A 579 17.47 16.93 8.95
CA SER A 579 18.72 16.18 9.11
C SER A 579 18.53 14.66 9.08
N PHE A 580 17.43 14.16 9.62
CA PHE A 580 17.11 12.74 9.51
C PHE A 580 16.76 12.34 8.07
N ILE A 581 16.04 13.16 7.31
CA ILE A 581 15.79 12.92 5.87
C ILE A 581 17.10 12.91 5.08
N ASP A 582 18.01 13.82 5.40
CA ASP A 582 19.32 13.98 4.73
C ASP A 582 20.36 12.91 5.16
N HIS A 583 19.96 11.96 6.01
CA HIS A 583 20.80 10.84 6.50
C HIS A 583 21.97 11.26 7.40
N ASP A 584 21.84 12.41 8.07
CA ASP A 584 22.77 12.84 9.12
C ASP A 584 22.63 11.99 10.39
N TYR A 585 21.44 11.42 10.60
CA TYR A 585 21.10 10.54 11.71
C TYR A 585 20.56 9.20 11.21
N ASP A 586 20.92 8.11 11.89
CA ASP A 586 20.51 6.76 11.52
C ASP A 586 19.24 6.29 12.25
N VAL A 587 19.05 6.75 13.49
CA VAL A 587 17.91 6.37 14.34
C VAL A 587 17.18 7.63 14.81
N LEU A 588 15.88 7.72 14.52
CA LEU A 588 15.02 8.77 15.06
C LEU A 588 14.12 8.20 16.17
N VAL A 589 14.38 8.64 17.40
CA VAL A 589 13.53 8.35 18.56
C VAL A 589 12.41 9.39 18.63
N SER A 590 11.19 9.02 18.27
CA SER A 590 10.10 9.98 18.15
C SER A 590 8.87 9.62 18.97
N THR A 591 8.04 10.63 19.22
CA THR A 591 6.63 10.41 19.59
C THR A 591 5.78 10.11 18.34
N THR A 592 4.46 10.14 18.44
CA THR A 592 3.53 9.93 17.31
C THR A 592 3.60 11.02 16.22
N ILE A 593 4.57 11.94 16.24
CA ILE A 593 4.77 12.91 15.15
C ILE A 593 5.09 12.24 13.82
N ILE A 594 5.71 11.06 13.83
CA ILE A 594 5.93 10.29 12.59
C ILE A 594 4.61 9.87 11.91
N GLU A 595 3.50 9.85 12.66
CA GLU A 595 2.16 9.65 12.11
C GLU A 595 1.82 10.76 11.08
N THR A 596 2.28 12.00 11.33
CA THR A 596 1.97 13.19 10.51
C THR A 596 3.01 13.39 9.40
N GLY A 597 2.84 12.70 8.27
CA GLY A 597 3.30 13.20 6.97
C GLY A 597 4.81 13.21 6.72
N ILE A 598 5.61 12.49 7.49
CA ILE A 598 7.06 12.36 7.22
C ILE A 598 7.26 11.11 6.37
N ASP A 599 7.56 11.30 5.10
CA ASP A 599 7.96 10.24 4.17
C ASP A 599 9.48 10.14 4.14
N ILE A 600 10.05 9.02 4.57
CA ILE A 600 11.49 8.79 4.54
C ILE A 600 11.73 7.46 3.82
N PRO A 601 12.05 7.50 2.52
CA PRO A 601 12.20 6.30 1.69
C PRO A 601 13.24 5.31 2.24
N ASN A 602 14.27 5.82 2.93
CA ASN A 602 15.36 5.02 3.49
C ASN A 602 15.03 4.40 4.86
N THR A 603 13.86 4.68 5.44
CA THR A 603 13.43 4.08 6.70
C THR A 603 12.69 2.77 6.44
N ASN A 604 13.34 1.65 6.75
CA ASN A 604 12.79 0.31 6.50
C ASN A 604 12.60 -0.52 7.78
N THR A 605 12.95 0.02 8.96
CA THR A 605 12.63 -0.62 10.24
C THR A 605 11.89 0.33 11.17
N LEU A 606 10.77 -0.14 11.72
CA LEU A 606 9.95 0.51 12.73
C LEU A 606 9.99 -0.30 14.03
N ILE A 607 10.30 0.35 15.14
CA ILE A 607 10.22 -0.25 16.47
C ILE A 607 9.25 0.58 17.31
N ILE A 608 8.19 -0.04 17.81
CA ILE A 608 7.21 0.61 18.69
C ILE A 608 7.42 0.12 20.12
N HIS A 609 7.80 1.02 21.02
CA HIS A 609 8.18 0.68 22.40
C HIS A 609 7.01 0.16 23.26
N GLU A 610 5.80 0.70 23.06
CA GLU A 610 4.57 0.34 23.79
C GLU A 610 3.38 0.35 22.82
N ALA A 611 3.28 -0.68 21.99
CA ALA A 611 2.24 -0.80 20.96
C ALA A 611 0.85 -1.01 21.56
N ASP A 612 0.76 -1.59 22.75
CA ASP A 612 -0.49 -1.84 23.50
C ASP A 612 -1.25 -0.55 23.84
N ARG A 613 -0.58 0.61 23.82
CA ARG A 613 -1.17 1.92 24.14
C ARG A 613 -1.66 2.71 22.93
N LEU A 614 -1.34 2.29 21.72
CA LEU A 614 -1.69 3.01 20.49
C LEU A 614 -2.99 2.48 19.90
N GLY A 615 -3.79 3.34 19.29
CA GLY A 615 -5.00 2.94 18.58
C GLY A 615 -4.70 2.17 17.28
N LEU A 616 -5.67 1.40 16.76
CA LEU A 616 -5.43 0.53 15.58
C LEU A 616 -5.11 1.36 14.33
N SER A 617 -5.88 2.42 14.08
CA SER A 617 -5.60 3.35 12.97
C SER A 617 -4.23 4.03 13.11
N GLN A 618 -3.79 4.36 14.32
CA GLN A 618 -2.45 4.93 14.55
C GLN A 618 -1.35 3.92 14.24
N LEU A 619 -1.49 2.68 14.73
CA LEU A 619 -0.55 1.60 14.43
C LEU A 619 -0.44 1.37 12.92
N TYR A 620 -1.57 1.36 12.21
CA TYR A 620 -1.59 1.21 10.76
C TYR A 620 -0.90 2.37 10.04
N GLN A 621 -1.24 3.62 10.39
CA GLN A 621 -0.65 4.80 9.77
C GLN A 621 0.86 4.86 9.99
N ILE A 622 1.32 4.55 11.22
CA ILE A 622 2.75 4.56 11.57
C ILE A 622 3.47 3.40 10.87
N ARG A 623 2.87 2.21 10.81
CA ARG A 623 3.41 1.08 10.02
C ARG A 623 3.59 1.44 8.55
N GLY A 624 2.59 2.12 7.96
CA GLY A 624 2.63 2.59 6.57
C GLY A 624 3.68 3.68 6.29
N ARG A 625 4.37 4.20 7.31
CA ARG A 625 5.51 5.12 7.14
C ARG A 625 6.81 4.40 6.79
N VAL A 626 6.87 3.08 6.91
CA VAL A 626 8.06 2.26 6.68
C VAL A 626 7.81 1.29 5.53
N GLY A 627 8.85 0.93 4.77
CA GLY A 627 8.70 0.01 3.62
C GLY A 627 8.14 0.69 2.38
N ARG A 628 8.74 1.82 2.02
CA ARG A 628 8.44 2.59 0.80
C ARG A 628 9.45 2.34 -0.32
N SER A 629 10.51 1.58 -0.04
CA SER A 629 11.50 1.15 -1.00
C SER A 629 11.20 -0.26 -1.52
N ASP A 630 12.03 -0.72 -2.44
CA ASP A 630 12.10 -2.10 -2.92
C ASP A 630 12.69 -3.07 -1.88
N LYS A 631 13.08 -2.58 -0.69
CA LYS A 631 13.60 -3.41 0.40
C LYS A 631 12.46 -3.89 1.30
N ILE A 632 12.60 -5.12 1.81
CA ILE A 632 11.69 -5.64 2.84
C ILE A 632 11.81 -4.78 4.10
N ALA A 633 10.67 -4.33 4.59
CA ALA A 633 10.55 -3.56 5.82
C ALA A 633 10.05 -4.39 6.99
N TYR A 634 10.45 -3.98 8.19
CA TYR A 634 10.14 -4.67 9.44
C TYR A 634 9.45 -3.71 10.42
N ALA A 635 8.40 -4.18 11.09
CA ALA A 635 7.70 -3.46 12.15
C ALA A 635 7.63 -4.33 13.42
N TYR A 636 8.34 -3.91 14.46
CA TYR A 636 8.38 -4.57 15.77
C TYR A 636 7.45 -3.84 16.74
N LEU A 637 6.30 -4.45 17.02
CA LEU A 637 5.28 -3.94 17.95
C LEU A 637 5.53 -4.55 19.31
N MET A 638 6.20 -3.80 20.19
CA MET A 638 6.61 -4.30 21.49
C MET A 638 5.61 -3.93 22.59
N TYR A 639 5.44 -4.82 23.56
CA TYR A 639 4.68 -4.57 24.79
C TYR A 639 5.50 -4.91 26.04
N ASP A 640 5.07 -4.39 27.18
CA ASP A 640 5.76 -4.58 28.45
C ASP A 640 5.57 -6.01 28.99
N PRO A 641 6.63 -6.83 29.15
CA PRO A 641 6.49 -8.23 29.59
C PRO A 641 5.89 -8.37 30.99
N THR A 642 6.01 -7.35 31.84
CA THR A 642 5.47 -7.39 33.21
C THR A 642 3.98 -7.07 33.28
N LYS A 643 3.34 -6.70 32.17
CA LYS A 643 1.93 -6.31 32.13
C LYS A 643 1.09 -7.38 31.45
N ILE A 644 -0.07 -7.65 32.04
CA ILE A 644 -1.12 -8.43 31.39
C ILE A 644 -1.81 -7.51 30.38
N LEU A 645 -1.81 -7.90 29.11
CA LEU A 645 -2.51 -7.18 28.05
C LEU A 645 -4.02 -7.24 28.28
N LYS A 646 -4.71 -6.11 28.13
CA LYS A 646 -6.17 -6.08 28.09
C LYS A 646 -6.67 -6.79 26.83
N GLU A 647 -7.85 -7.39 26.91
CA GLU A 647 -8.47 -8.11 25.78
C GLU A 647 -8.59 -7.22 24.53
N ASP A 648 -9.00 -5.95 24.69
CA ASP A 648 -9.11 -4.99 23.57
C ASP A 648 -7.74 -4.70 22.92
N ALA A 649 -6.68 -4.59 23.72
CA ALA A 649 -5.34 -4.36 23.23
C ALA A 649 -4.82 -5.59 22.47
N GLN A 650 -5.13 -6.80 22.95
CA GLN A 650 -4.77 -8.05 22.28
C GLN A 650 -5.52 -8.21 20.95
N LYS A 651 -6.83 -7.95 20.92
CA LYS A 651 -7.63 -7.96 19.67
C LYS A 651 -7.09 -6.96 18.66
N ARG A 652 -6.74 -5.74 19.10
CA ARG A 652 -6.14 -4.71 18.26
C ARG A 652 -4.77 -5.11 17.71
N LEU A 653 -3.87 -5.63 18.55
CA LEU A 653 -2.55 -6.07 18.11
C LEU A 653 -2.69 -7.24 17.13
N SER A 654 -3.54 -8.23 17.43
CA SER A 654 -3.77 -9.34 16.50
C SER A 654 -4.38 -8.88 15.17
N ALA A 655 -5.27 -7.89 15.18
CA ALA A 655 -5.82 -7.32 13.96
C ALA A 655 -4.73 -6.68 13.06
N ILE A 656 -3.79 -5.91 13.62
CA ILE A 656 -2.72 -5.30 12.81
C ILE A 656 -1.74 -6.32 12.22
N GLU A 657 -1.56 -7.47 12.89
CA GLU A 657 -0.79 -8.61 12.38
C GLU A 657 -1.55 -9.38 11.28
N GLN A 658 -2.86 -9.52 11.38
CA GLN A 658 -3.69 -10.19 10.37
C GLN A 658 -3.81 -9.35 9.09
N TYR A 659 -3.89 -8.02 9.21
CA TYR A 659 -3.98 -7.11 8.06
C TYR A 659 -2.60 -6.58 7.63
N THR A 660 -1.66 -7.47 7.32
CA THR A 660 -0.32 -7.13 6.82
C THR A 660 -0.29 -6.76 5.33
N GLU A 661 -1.35 -7.06 4.59
CA GLU A 661 -1.45 -6.75 3.17
C GLU A 661 -1.67 -5.25 2.91
N LEU A 662 -1.01 -4.78 1.86
CA LEU A 662 -1.18 -3.45 1.29
C LEU A 662 -2.62 -3.34 0.73
N GLY A 663 -3.34 -2.26 1.06
CA GLY A 663 -4.75 -2.09 0.66
C GLY A 663 -5.78 -2.48 1.74
N SER A 664 -5.32 -2.95 2.91
CA SER A 664 -6.20 -3.28 4.04
C SER A 664 -6.72 -2.07 4.83
N GLY A 665 -6.35 -0.83 4.45
CA GLY A 665 -6.70 0.40 5.16
C GLY A 665 -8.20 0.60 5.36
N PHE A 666 -9.02 0.18 4.39
CA PHE A 666 -10.48 0.18 4.51
C PHE A 666 -10.97 -0.79 5.61
N LYS A 667 -10.54 -2.05 5.55
CA LYS A 667 -10.90 -3.10 6.53
C LYS A 667 -10.44 -2.71 7.94
N ILE A 668 -9.29 -2.07 8.05
CA ILE A 668 -8.74 -1.59 9.33
C ILE A 668 -9.50 -0.38 9.87
N ALA A 669 -9.93 0.55 9.02
CA ALA A 669 -10.77 1.67 9.46
C ALA A 669 -12.11 1.16 10.03
N MET A 670 -12.71 0.17 9.36
CA MET A 670 -13.92 -0.52 9.84
C MET A 670 -13.67 -1.26 11.16
N GLN A 671 -12.53 -1.93 11.29
CA GLN A 671 -12.15 -2.64 12.52
C GLN A 671 -11.81 -1.67 13.67
N ASP A 672 -11.17 -0.53 13.41
CA ASP A 672 -10.87 0.50 14.42
C ASP A 672 -12.16 1.16 14.92
N LEU A 673 -13.13 1.37 14.03
CA LEU A 673 -14.48 1.84 14.40
C LEU A 673 -15.21 0.81 15.28
N SER A 674 -15.11 -0.47 14.93
CA SER A 674 -15.65 -1.59 15.70
C SER A 674 -15.00 -1.70 17.08
N ILE A 675 -13.67 -1.58 17.19
CA ILE A 675 -12.94 -1.75 18.46
C ILE A 675 -13.09 -0.55 19.41
N ARG A 676 -13.18 0.70 18.89
CA ARG A 676 -13.26 1.91 19.74
C ARG A 676 -14.68 2.28 20.16
N GLY A 677 -15.69 1.72 19.48
CA GLY A 677 -17.07 2.13 19.63
C GLY A 677 -17.42 3.34 18.75
N ALA A 678 -18.61 3.33 18.16
CA ALA A 678 -19.09 4.36 17.23
C ALA A 678 -19.30 5.75 17.86
N GLY A 679 -19.34 5.86 19.20
CA GLY A 679 -19.76 7.05 19.96
C GLY A 679 -18.88 8.28 19.79
N ASP A 680 -17.57 8.09 19.77
CA ASP A 680 -16.61 9.19 19.74
C ASP A 680 -16.43 9.80 18.33
N LEU A 681 -16.79 9.07 17.28
CA LEU A 681 -16.57 9.48 15.88
C LEU A 681 -17.85 9.89 15.14
N LEU A 682 -18.98 9.29 15.48
CA LEU A 682 -20.27 9.51 14.81
C LEU A 682 -21.25 10.37 15.64
N GLY A 683 -20.83 10.73 16.86
CA GLY A 683 -21.65 11.43 17.84
C GLY A 683 -22.48 10.46 18.67
N SER A 684 -22.73 10.83 19.93
CA SER A 684 -23.41 9.98 20.93
C SER A 684 -24.81 9.50 20.53
N GLU A 685 -25.48 10.23 19.63
CA GLU A 685 -26.78 9.80 19.11
C GLU A 685 -26.64 8.63 18.13
N GLN A 686 -25.63 8.63 17.25
CA GLN A 686 -25.51 7.63 16.17
C GLN A 686 -25.00 6.28 16.66
N SER A 687 -24.11 6.27 17.65
CA SER A 687 -23.54 5.03 18.19
C SER A 687 -24.59 4.10 18.79
N GLY A 688 -25.60 4.66 19.46
CA GLY A 688 -26.70 3.88 20.01
C GLY A 688 -27.53 3.15 18.94
N PHE A 689 -27.55 3.64 17.69
CA PHE A 689 -28.24 2.95 16.60
C PHE A 689 -27.42 1.80 16.05
N ILE A 690 -26.13 1.99 15.86
CA ILE A 690 -25.26 0.94 15.33
C ILE A 690 -25.19 -0.23 16.32
N ASP A 691 -25.15 0.05 17.63
CA ASP A 691 -25.24 -0.98 18.68
C ASP A 691 -26.60 -1.71 18.69
N SER A 692 -27.66 -1.07 18.20
CA SER A 692 -29.01 -1.67 18.20
C SER A 692 -29.25 -2.62 17.03
N VAL A 693 -28.61 -2.39 15.87
CA VAL A 693 -28.84 -3.18 14.66
C VAL A 693 -27.60 -3.92 14.15
N GLY A 694 -26.41 -3.59 14.63
CA GLY A 694 -25.14 -4.06 14.08
C GLY A 694 -24.68 -3.24 12.88
N MET A 695 -23.35 -3.15 12.71
CA MET A 695 -22.72 -2.32 11.67
C MET A 695 -23.12 -2.75 10.24
N GLU A 696 -23.02 -4.04 9.94
CA GLU A 696 -23.30 -4.55 8.60
C GLU A 696 -24.74 -4.26 8.17
N LEU A 697 -25.71 -4.47 9.07
CA LEU A 697 -27.09 -4.14 8.79
C LEU A 697 -27.30 -2.62 8.66
N TYR A 698 -26.61 -1.82 9.47
CA TYR A 698 -26.67 -0.36 9.36
C TYR A 698 -26.22 0.13 7.97
N LEU A 699 -25.10 -0.36 7.44
CA LEU A 699 -24.66 -0.01 6.07
C LEU A 699 -25.64 -0.48 5.01
N LYS A 700 -26.18 -1.69 5.15
CA LYS A 700 -27.20 -2.20 4.22
C LYS A 700 -28.45 -1.31 4.20
N LEU A 701 -28.95 -0.93 5.38
CA LEU A 701 -30.10 -0.02 5.51
C LEU A 701 -29.80 1.38 4.95
N LEU A 702 -28.56 1.83 5.08
CA LEU A 702 -28.09 3.08 4.50
C LEU A 702 -28.19 3.02 2.97
N GLU A 703 -27.56 2.02 2.36
CA GLU A 703 -27.60 1.77 0.91
C GLU A 703 -29.03 1.65 0.36
N GLU A 704 -29.91 0.89 1.01
CA GLU A 704 -31.33 0.78 0.64
C GLU A 704 -32.05 2.13 0.67
N THR A 705 -31.79 2.96 1.69
CA THR A 705 -32.44 4.26 1.86
C THR A 705 -31.98 5.27 0.80
N ILE A 706 -30.73 5.17 0.36
CA ILE A 706 -30.12 6.04 -0.66
C ILE A 706 -30.56 5.62 -2.07
N THR A 707 -30.44 4.34 -2.39
CA THR A 707 -30.75 3.82 -3.74
C THR A 707 -32.25 3.74 -4.00
N GLY A 708 -33.07 3.78 -2.95
CA GLY A 708 -34.52 3.58 -3.01
C GLY A 708 -34.92 2.16 -3.43
N LYS A 709 -33.96 1.23 -3.52
CA LYS A 709 -34.18 -0.18 -3.84
C LYS A 709 -34.02 -1.01 -2.58
N GLU A 710 -35.06 -1.72 -2.19
CA GLU A 710 -34.89 -2.79 -1.19
C GLU A 710 -34.14 -3.96 -1.84
N THR A 711 -32.96 -4.27 -1.33
CA THR A 711 -32.24 -5.52 -1.61
C THR A 711 -32.87 -6.64 -0.79
N SER A 712 -34.15 -6.92 -1.06
CA SER A 712 -34.76 -8.17 -0.61
C SER A 712 -34.38 -9.28 -1.59
N PRO A 713 -33.83 -10.41 -1.10
CA PRO A 713 -33.63 -11.56 -1.97
C PRO A 713 -35.00 -12.03 -2.45
N ARG A 714 -35.16 -12.13 -3.79
CA ARG A 714 -36.34 -12.74 -4.39
C ARG A 714 -36.31 -14.23 -4.05
N VAL A 715 -37.27 -14.68 -3.26
CA VAL A 715 -37.55 -16.11 -3.12
C VAL A 715 -38.40 -16.52 -4.33
N GLU A 716 -37.74 -16.90 -5.43
CA GLU A 716 -38.41 -17.52 -6.57
C GLU A 716 -38.33 -19.05 -6.44
N GLY A 717 -39.45 -19.66 -6.00
CA GLY A 717 -39.74 -21.09 -6.12
C GLY A 717 -39.04 -22.01 -5.11
N GLU A 718 -39.81 -22.91 -4.48
CA GLU A 718 -39.24 -24.06 -3.76
C GLU A 718 -38.76 -25.10 -4.78
N ILE A 719 -37.45 -25.25 -4.92
CA ILE A 719 -36.82 -26.34 -5.68
C ILE A 719 -36.64 -27.53 -4.73
N PHE A 720 -37.31 -28.64 -5.03
CA PHE A 720 -37.30 -29.87 -4.21
C PHE A 720 -36.10 -30.76 -4.57
N THR A 721 -34.91 -30.43 -4.08
CA THR A 721 -33.68 -31.22 -4.24
C THR A 721 -32.84 -31.19 -2.97
N ASP A 722 -31.92 -32.14 -2.80
CA ASP A 722 -30.92 -32.08 -1.74
C ASP A 722 -30.07 -30.80 -1.88
N GLN A 723 -29.97 -30.03 -0.79
CA GLN A 723 -29.30 -28.74 -0.72
C GLN A 723 -28.34 -28.74 0.47
N HIS A 724 -27.30 -29.58 0.39
CA HIS A 724 -26.27 -29.69 1.41
C HIS A 724 -24.89 -29.89 0.77
N ILE A 725 -23.84 -29.54 1.51
CA ILE A 725 -22.47 -29.91 1.17
C ILE A 725 -22.07 -31.06 2.09
N ASP A 726 -21.79 -32.21 1.48
CA ASP A 726 -21.40 -33.41 2.22
C ASP A 726 -20.14 -33.13 3.07
N PRO A 727 -20.16 -33.43 4.37
CA PRO A 727 -18.97 -33.34 5.22
C PRO A 727 -17.77 -34.13 4.66
N GLU A 728 -17.99 -35.23 3.93
CA GLU A 728 -16.91 -35.99 3.29
C GLU A 728 -16.26 -35.23 2.12
N TYR A 729 -17.02 -34.34 1.47
CA TYR A 729 -16.50 -33.47 0.39
C TYR A 729 -15.71 -32.30 0.97
N VAL A 730 -16.25 -31.63 2.00
CA VAL A 730 -15.59 -30.53 2.72
C VAL A 730 -15.78 -30.68 4.22
N ASN A 731 -14.72 -31.09 4.91
CA ASN A 731 -14.77 -31.35 6.36
C ASN A 731 -14.92 -30.07 7.22
N ASP A 732 -14.42 -28.92 6.75
CA ASP A 732 -14.46 -27.66 7.49
C ASP A 732 -15.82 -26.96 7.35
N GLU A 733 -16.55 -26.79 8.45
CA GLU A 733 -17.84 -26.09 8.49
C GLU A 733 -17.76 -24.64 7.99
N THR A 734 -16.66 -23.95 8.28
CA THR A 734 -16.44 -22.56 7.89
C THR A 734 -16.34 -22.44 6.37
N VAL A 735 -15.63 -23.38 5.75
CA VAL A 735 -15.47 -23.46 4.29
C VAL A 735 -16.79 -23.84 3.64
N ARG A 736 -17.58 -24.76 4.22
CA ARG A 736 -18.92 -25.08 3.70
C ARG A 736 -19.83 -23.86 3.68
N ILE A 737 -19.81 -23.04 4.74
CA ILE A 737 -20.56 -21.78 4.81
C ILE A 737 -20.11 -20.78 3.75
N GLU A 738 -18.80 -20.69 3.49
CA GLU A 738 -18.24 -19.84 2.44
C GLU A 738 -18.73 -20.26 1.05
N ILE A 739 -18.65 -21.56 0.73
CA ILE A 739 -19.13 -22.09 -0.55
C ILE A 739 -20.60 -21.76 -0.75
N HIS A 740 -21.42 -21.95 0.29
CA HIS A 740 -22.84 -21.59 0.24
C HIS A 740 -23.10 -20.09 0.00
N LYS A 741 -22.27 -19.19 0.59
CA LYS A 741 -22.31 -17.75 0.29
C LYS A 741 -21.85 -17.42 -1.13
N GLU A 742 -20.93 -18.17 -1.70
CA GLU A 742 -20.53 -17.99 -3.10
C GLU A 742 -21.65 -18.42 -4.03
N ILE A 743 -22.33 -19.53 -3.74
CA ILE A 743 -23.50 -20.01 -4.49
C ILE A 743 -24.64 -18.98 -4.48
N SER A 744 -24.93 -18.32 -3.35
CA SER A 744 -26.01 -17.34 -3.26
C SER A 744 -25.76 -16.06 -4.09
N LYS A 745 -24.50 -15.75 -4.40
CA LYS A 745 -24.08 -14.56 -5.16
C LYS A 745 -24.05 -14.77 -6.68
N LEU A 746 -24.25 -16.00 -7.16
CA LEU A 746 -24.18 -16.31 -8.58
C LEU A 746 -25.35 -15.64 -9.33
N ASN A 747 -25.02 -14.83 -10.33
CA ASN A 747 -26.03 -14.12 -11.15
C ASN A 747 -26.02 -14.58 -12.61
N HIS A 748 -24.93 -15.20 -13.07
CA HIS A 748 -24.78 -15.67 -14.44
C HIS A 748 -24.33 -17.14 -14.51
N LEU A 749 -24.73 -17.84 -15.58
CA LEU A 749 -24.33 -19.24 -15.82
C LEU A 749 -22.80 -19.43 -15.89
N LYS A 750 -22.06 -18.42 -16.37
CA LYS A 750 -20.59 -18.46 -16.39
C LYS A 750 -19.98 -18.47 -14.99
N ASP A 751 -20.62 -17.81 -14.03
CA ASP A 751 -20.15 -17.78 -12.64
C ASP A 751 -20.25 -19.17 -12.02
N VAL A 752 -21.28 -19.95 -12.42
CA VAL A 752 -21.47 -21.34 -12.00
C VAL A 752 -20.33 -22.23 -12.52
N GLU A 753 -19.95 -22.08 -13.80
CA GLU A 753 -18.83 -22.84 -14.39
C GLU A 753 -17.51 -22.50 -13.68
N TYR A 754 -17.25 -21.22 -13.42
CA TYR A 754 -16.06 -20.79 -12.70
C TYR A 754 -16.00 -21.33 -11.27
N LEU A 755 -17.12 -21.25 -10.53
CA LEU A 755 -17.20 -21.79 -9.18
C LEU A 755 -16.98 -23.31 -9.18
N LYS A 756 -17.57 -24.02 -10.15
CA LYS A 756 -17.39 -25.47 -10.29
C LYS A 756 -15.93 -25.83 -10.54
N ASP A 757 -15.26 -25.16 -11.47
CA ASP A 757 -13.84 -25.38 -11.75
C ASP A 757 -12.98 -25.09 -10.50
N SER A 758 -13.31 -24.04 -9.75
CA SER A 758 -12.63 -23.70 -8.50
C SER A 758 -12.83 -24.75 -7.41
N LEU A 759 -14.05 -25.30 -7.25
CA LEU A 759 -14.33 -26.36 -6.27
C LEU A 759 -13.64 -27.67 -6.63
N ILE A 760 -13.61 -28.04 -7.93
CA ILE A 760 -12.88 -29.21 -8.43
C ILE A 760 -11.38 -29.06 -8.17
N ASP A 761 -10.81 -27.89 -8.44
CA ASP A 761 -9.39 -27.62 -8.18
C ASP A 761 -9.04 -27.69 -6.68
N ARG A 762 -9.94 -27.23 -5.80
CA ARG A 762 -9.72 -27.17 -4.35
C ARG A 762 -9.99 -28.49 -3.62
N PHE A 763 -11.02 -29.23 -4.01
CA PHE A 763 -11.55 -30.35 -3.22
C PHE A 763 -11.70 -31.66 -4.03
N GLY A 764 -11.59 -31.60 -5.36
CA GLY A 764 -11.75 -32.75 -6.26
C GLY A 764 -13.04 -32.74 -7.05
#